data_AF-A0A973GK70-F1
#
_entry.id   AF-A0A973GK70-F1
#
_cell.length_a   1.000
_cell.length_b   1.000
_cell.length_c   1.000
_cell.angle_alpha   90.00
_cell.angle_beta   90.00
_cell.angle_gamma   90.00
#
_symmetry.space_group_name_H-M   'P 1'
#
loop_
_entity.id
_entity.type
_entity.pdbx_description
1 polymer ?
#
loop_
_entity_poly.entity_id
_entity_poly.type
_entity_poly.pdbx_seq_one_letter_code
_entity_poly.pdbx_strand_id
1 'polypeptide(L)'
;MKIARLFTSPGENVYDRFEYTQRTSVLRNPDGSKVFEMNDVEVPVTWSQVAADILAQKYFRKTGVPQRDENGEVVTDSEGRPVTGSEHSIKQVVHRMVGCWQEWGKNYKYFDTAEDAQAFYDEVAYMLLAQMAAPNSPQWFNTGLKYAYGINGPAQGHFYVDQESGETRESEDAYSRPQAHACFIQSVNDDLVNEGGIFDLAIREARVFKFGSGSGTNYSNLRGSGEKLSGGGSSSGLMSFLKIFDSAAGAIKSGGTTRRAAKMVIIDIDHPDVEKFIEWKAKEEDKVAAMVTGSKICSRFLKAIVEEALVNGTDRQENEALNKLIRNALHRGVPMNYILRVLALVEQGYTTLDLDEYDTHYESEAYATVGGQNSNNSVRVTNEFMKAVQNDDVWMLRERTTGKDARAVRARDLWEKIVMSAWKCADPGLQFDSTINEWHTCPKSGRINASNPCVTAETLVATDRGLERIGELVGQSRGIKSIDGKMHWVEKIFPTGTKPVYELRTKSGYRLKLTGDHQVFTENRGDVKACELRKDDVVRLVGAGFGKETSGSSETAQLIGLLVGDGCITRTANRDAAGEQRRVAFLTVDKAEVEIAGWANAHINQMRPELGEHNKQGSVTETVTTARVAVGSPRILHQLETFAVLDHGSENKVFTDVAFRLERAEQAALLRGLFTADGTVANYGEKSQYVALDSVSLELLSQVQLLLLNFGIKSKIYENRRAGDLVSLLPDGNGGRKEYPVMQMHTLRISRSSRVLFEEHIGFMPESRKSEALALLNQTVGVYHDSLTDTVASLTGMGEEPVFDLTEQETSHFIANGIGVHNCSEYMFLDDTACNLASVNLAHFLDEESGKIKVAELIHASGLWTVVLEISVLMAHFPSKEIARLSYEFRTLGIGFANLGRVLMVLGIPYDSPRGLAIAGGIAAVMTGQAYVTSAEMARDLGTFARYRENSDDMLRVIRNHTRAAHNSSEEEYEGLVVKPRGIDSEYCPKELFEAAGKVWDEALKKGKKHGFRNAQVSVIAPTGTIGLVMDCDTTGIEPEFAIVKFKKLAGGGYFKIVNQSVHKALNRLGYKESQVEDIERFCKGHGTLRGCPSINQQWLKSRGFTDDKIEAVEKQLEGVFDIRFAFNKWIIGEEFCHSLGFSEADLNDPGFDMLLSLGATENDIEAANDYVCGTMTIEGAPHLKDEHLPVFDCASTCGRKGRRYINHMAHVHMMSAVQP
;
A
#
# COMPACT_ATOMS: atom_id res chain seq x y z
N MET A 1 -0.21 -6.53 -39.50
CA MET A 1 -1.12 -7.67 -39.36
C MET A 1 -2.34 -7.55 -40.26
N LYS A 2 -2.73 -8.66 -40.89
CA LYS A 2 -4.05 -8.87 -41.48
C LYS A 2 -5.13 -9.02 -40.42
N ILE A 3 -6.31 -8.43 -40.61
CA ILE A 3 -7.44 -8.46 -39.70
C ILE A 3 -8.61 -9.22 -40.35
N ALA A 4 -9.07 -10.29 -39.70
CA ALA A 4 -10.29 -10.97 -40.10
C ALA A 4 -11.52 -10.13 -39.70
N ARG A 5 -12.61 -10.25 -40.46
CA ARG A 5 -13.94 -9.83 -40.02
C ARG A 5 -14.74 -11.06 -39.63
N LEU A 6 -15.42 -10.98 -38.49
CA LEU A 6 -16.34 -12.00 -37.99
C LEU A 6 -17.70 -11.39 -37.65
N PHE A 7 -17.69 -10.17 -37.09
CA PHE A 7 -18.91 -9.50 -36.66
C PHE A 7 -19.49 -8.58 -37.75
N THR A 8 -18.66 -8.00 -38.63
CA THR A 8 -19.02 -6.92 -39.57
C THR A 8 -18.78 -7.28 -41.04
N SER A 9 -19.42 -6.56 -41.97
CA SER A 9 -19.22 -6.72 -43.41
C SER A 9 -18.32 -5.61 -44.00
N PRO A 10 -17.49 -5.88 -45.03
CA PRO A 10 -16.76 -4.82 -45.73
C PRO A 10 -17.71 -3.79 -46.37
N GLY A 11 -17.48 -2.50 -46.09
CA GLY A 11 -18.28 -1.39 -46.63
C GLY A 11 -19.60 -1.11 -45.89
N GLU A 12 -19.89 -1.87 -44.83
CA GLU A 12 -21.02 -1.63 -43.92
C GLU A 12 -20.61 -0.61 -42.85
N ASN A 13 -21.44 0.42 -42.62
CA ASN A 13 -21.22 1.35 -41.51
C ASN A 13 -21.63 0.66 -40.20
N VAL A 14 -20.65 0.41 -39.32
CA VAL A 14 -20.86 -0.28 -38.04
C VAL A 14 -21.94 0.35 -37.15
N TYR A 15 -22.12 1.68 -37.22
CA TYR A 15 -23.13 2.36 -36.40
C TYR A 15 -24.55 2.02 -36.83
N ASP A 16 -24.81 1.79 -38.11
CA ASP A 16 -26.15 1.56 -38.68
C ASP A 16 -26.68 0.15 -38.38
N ARG A 17 -25.86 -0.71 -37.75
CA ARG A 17 -26.21 -2.06 -37.31
C ARG A 17 -26.98 -2.11 -35.99
N PHE A 18 -27.19 -0.95 -35.36
CA PHE A 18 -27.86 -0.79 -34.07
C PHE A 18 -28.99 0.23 -34.20
N GLU A 19 -30.14 -0.04 -33.58
CA GLU A 19 -31.17 0.96 -33.36
C GLU A 19 -30.85 1.74 -32.08
N TYR A 20 -31.03 3.07 -32.09
CA TYR A 20 -30.68 3.96 -30.98
C TYR A 20 -31.93 4.61 -30.37
N THR A 21 -31.82 4.98 -29.10
CA THR A 21 -32.86 5.69 -28.34
C THR A 21 -32.25 6.80 -27.50
N GLN A 22 -33.03 7.86 -27.28
CA GLN A 22 -32.66 8.98 -26.42
C GLN A 22 -33.19 8.72 -25.01
N ARG A 23 -32.33 8.93 -23.99
CA ARG A 23 -32.68 8.73 -22.59
C ARG A 23 -32.28 9.94 -21.74
N THR A 24 -32.96 10.10 -20.60
CA THR A 24 -32.58 11.08 -19.58
C THR A 24 -31.88 10.37 -18.44
N SER A 25 -30.76 10.93 -17.96
CA SER A 25 -30.07 10.52 -16.73
C SER A 25 -30.25 11.60 -15.67
N VAL A 26 -30.79 11.26 -14.50
CA VAL A 26 -30.97 12.20 -13.36
C VAL A 26 -30.37 11.61 -12.08
N LEU A 27 -29.55 12.40 -11.39
CA LEU A 27 -29.06 12.12 -10.04
C LEU A 27 -29.74 13.07 -9.05
N ARG A 28 -30.19 12.55 -7.90
CA ARG A 28 -30.85 13.33 -6.84
C ARG A 28 -30.23 13.08 -5.46
N ASN A 29 -30.34 14.08 -4.60
CA ASN A 29 -30.04 14.02 -3.16
C ASN A 29 -31.22 13.43 -2.36
N PRO A 30 -31.02 13.06 -1.07
CA PRO A 30 -32.09 12.49 -0.22
C PRO A 30 -33.27 13.43 0.05
N ASP A 31 -33.07 14.74 -0.09
CA ASP A 31 -34.13 15.77 -0.06
C ASP A 31 -34.92 15.89 -1.39
N GLY A 32 -34.58 15.07 -2.39
CA GLY A 32 -35.17 15.08 -3.73
C GLY A 32 -34.59 16.12 -4.70
N SER A 33 -33.68 17.01 -4.25
CA SER A 33 -33.03 18.01 -5.11
C SER A 33 -32.15 17.35 -6.18
N LYS A 34 -32.03 17.98 -7.37
CA LYS A 34 -31.25 17.44 -8.49
C LYS A 34 -29.77 17.79 -8.33
N VAL A 35 -28.90 16.78 -8.43
CA VAL A 35 -27.43 16.90 -8.37
C VAL A 35 -26.84 16.97 -9.78
N PHE A 36 -27.42 16.19 -10.70
CA PHE A 36 -27.03 16.13 -12.11
C PHE A 36 -28.26 15.78 -12.94
N GLU A 37 -28.39 16.38 -14.11
CA GLU A 37 -29.42 16.07 -15.09
C GLU A 37 -28.83 16.19 -16.49
N MET A 38 -29.10 15.21 -17.33
CA MET A 38 -28.71 15.20 -18.73
C MET A 38 -29.82 14.53 -19.53
N ASN A 39 -30.50 15.35 -20.32
CA ASN A 39 -31.41 14.87 -21.35
C ASN A 39 -30.61 14.42 -22.58
N ASP A 40 -31.28 13.70 -23.48
CA ASP A 40 -30.76 13.41 -24.82
C ASP A 40 -29.41 12.66 -24.79
N VAL A 41 -29.39 11.57 -24.02
CA VAL A 41 -28.33 10.56 -24.00
C VAL A 41 -28.65 9.48 -25.04
N GLU A 42 -27.92 9.47 -26.16
CA GLU A 42 -28.10 8.49 -27.23
C GLU A 42 -27.30 7.20 -26.96
N VAL A 43 -28.01 6.09 -26.85
CA VAL A 43 -27.47 4.71 -26.73
C VAL A 43 -28.28 3.72 -27.57
N PRO A 44 -27.72 2.56 -27.96
CA PRO A 44 -28.51 1.48 -28.53
C PRO A 44 -29.71 1.10 -27.66
N VAL A 45 -30.82 0.72 -28.28
CA VAL A 45 -32.07 0.31 -27.60
C VAL A 45 -31.82 -0.80 -26.57
N THR A 46 -30.85 -1.68 -26.84
CA THR A 46 -30.49 -2.84 -26.00
C THR A 46 -29.79 -2.50 -24.68
N TRP A 47 -29.14 -1.35 -24.57
CA TRP A 47 -28.44 -0.95 -23.33
C TRP A 47 -29.47 -0.76 -22.20
N SER A 48 -29.13 -1.03 -20.95
CA SER A 48 -30.02 -0.73 -19.82
C SER A 48 -30.04 0.77 -19.47
N GLN A 49 -31.02 1.22 -18.68
CA GLN A 49 -31.00 2.57 -18.12
C GLN A 49 -29.76 2.77 -17.23
N VAL A 50 -29.28 1.72 -16.54
CA VAL A 50 -28.10 1.79 -15.68
C VAL A 50 -26.82 1.98 -16.51
N ALA A 51 -26.70 1.32 -17.66
CA ALA A 51 -25.58 1.53 -18.58
C ALA A 51 -25.61 2.95 -19.17
N ALA A 52 -26.79 3.45 -19.56
CA ALA A 52 -26.97 4.83 -20.03
C ALA A 52 -26.64 5.87 -18.94
N ASP A 53 -27.11 5.67 -17.71
CA ASP A 53 -26.79 6.50 -16.55
C ASP A 53 -25.28 6.50 -16.26
N ILE A 54 -24.60 5.34 -16.29
CA ILE A 54 -23.15 5.25 -16.05
C ILE A 54 -22.36 5.93 -17.18
N LEU A 55 -22.74 5.72 -18.44
CA LEU A 55 -22.17 6.41 -19.59
C LEU A 55 -22.30 7.93 -19.43
N ALA A 56 -23.52 8.42 -19.21
CA ALA A 56 -23.80 9.83 -19.05
C ALA A 56 -23.10 10.44 -17.83
N GLN A 57 -23.18 9.82 -16.66
CA GLN A 57 -22.66 10.41 -15.41
C GLN A 57 -21.14 10.34 -15.29
N LYS A 58 -20.47 9.35 -15.90
CA LYS A 58 -19.03 9.10 -15.70
C LYS A 58 -18.16 9.21 -16.96
N TYR A 59 -18.65 8.80 -18.13
CA TYR A 59 -17.81 8.63 -19.32
C TYR A 59 -17.97 9.72 -20.38
N PHE A 60 -19.15 10.35 -20.48
CA PHE A 60 -19.35 11.53 -21.32
C PHE A 60 -18.55 12.73 -20.81
N ARG A 61 -17.63 13.23 -21.65
CA ARG A 61 -16.92 14.49 -21.49
C ARG A 61 -17.92 15.64 -21.32
N LYS A 62 -17.76 16.45 -20.27
CA LYS A 62 -18.74 17.48 -19.87
C LYS A 62 -18.52 18.86 -20.46
N THR A 63 -17.35 19.14 -21.02
CA THR A 63 -17.02 20.45 -21.59
C THR A 63 -15.86 20.35 -22.58
N GLY A 64 -15.80 21.32 -23.50
CA GLY A 64 -14.79 21.43 -24.55
C GLY A 64 -15.09 20.64 -25.83
N VAL A 65 -16.22 19.94 -25.92
CA VAL A 65 -16.60 19.15 -27.10
C VAL A 65 -17.28 20.07 -28.13
N PRO A 66 -16.75 20.26 -29.35
CA PRO A 66 -17.41 21.07 -30.37
C PRO A 66 -18.81 20.54 -30.69
N GLN A 67 -19.80 21.42 -30.58
CA GLN A 67 -21.20 21.09 -30.88
C GLN A 67 -21.42 21.15 -32.39
N ARG A 68 -22.31 20.29 -32.90
CA ARG A 68 -22.61 20.17 -34.34
C ARG A 68 -24.09 20.34 -34.61
N ASP A 69 -24.42 20.83 -35.80
CA ASP A 69 -25.80 21.01 -36.26
C ASP A 69 -26.39 19.69 -36.83
N GLU A 70 -27.62 19.75 -37.34
CA GLU A 70 -28.33 18.61 -37.96
C GLU A 70 -27.63 18.06 -39.22
N ASN A 71 -26.74 18.84 -39.86
CA ASN A 71 -25.93 18.44 -41.01
C ASN A 71 -24.57 17.86 -40.58
N GLY A 72 -24.22 17.94 -39.29
CA GLY A 72 -22.93 17.56 -38.75
C GLY A 72 -21.84 18.66 -38.84
N GLU A 73 -22.17 19.87 -39.29
CA GLU A 73 -21.24 21.00 -39.32
C GLU A 73 -21.02 21.60 -37.93
N VAL A 74 -19.85 22.19 -37.67
CA VAL A 74 -19.51 22.72 -36.35
C VAL A 74 -20.21 24.06 -36.12
N VAL A 75 -21.03 24.14 -35.07
CA VAL A 75 -21.74 25.37 -34.70
C VAL A 75 -20.74 26.40 -34.19
N THR A 76 -20.78 27.62 -34.73
CA THR A 76 -19.91 28.73 -34.30
C THR A 76 -20.68 29.86 -33.62
N ASP A 77 -20.03 30.55 -32.68
CA ASP A 77 -20.53 31.77 -32.05
C ASP A 77 -20.45 32.99 -32.99
N SER A 78 -20.91 34.15 -32.50
CA SER A 78 -20.89 35.42 -33.24
C SER A 78 -19.49 35.98 -33.54
N GLU A 79 -18.43 35.37 -33.00
CA GLU A 79 -17.03 35.70 -33.27
C GLU A 79 -16.34 34.62 -34.13
N GLY A 80 -17.09 33.61 -34.61
CA GLY A 80 -16.60 32.54 -35.47
C GLY A 80 -15.89 31.40 -34.73
N ARG A 81 -15.98 31.34 -33.39
CA ARG A 81 -15.37 30.26 -32.59
C ARG A 81 -16.34 29.09 -32.44
N PRO A 82 -15.87 27.82 -32.42
CA PRO A 82 -16.72 26.67 -32.12
C PRO A 82 -17.44 26.80 -30.78
N VAL A 83 -18.77 26.64 -30.79
CA VAL A 83 -19.58 26.44 -29.58
C VAL A 83 -19.20 25.08 -28.99
N THR A 84 -18.93 25.03 -27.69
CA THR A 84 -18.54 23.79 -27.01
C THR A 84 -19.50 23.41 -25.90
N GLY A 85 -19.62 22.11 -25.66
CA GLY A 85 -20.51 21.50 -24.69
C GLY A 85 -20.03 20.10 -24.31
N SER A 86 -20.98 19.19 -24.13
CA SER A 86 -20.74 17.80 -23.73
C SER A 86 -20.77 16.80 -24.90
N GLU A 87 -20.31 15.57 -24.63
CA GLU A 87 -20.75 14.38 -25.36
C GLU A 87 -22.20 14.04 -24.98
N HIS A 88 -22.99 13.62 -25.96
CA HIS A 88 -24.39 13.22 -25.84
C HIS A 88 -24.68 11.82 -26.42
N SER A 89 -23.77 11.25 -27.21
CA SER A 89 -23.95 9.94 -27.86
C SER A 89 -22.79 8.99 -27.61
N ILE A 90 -23.09 7.71 -27.39
CA ILE A 90 -22.09 6.64 -27.38
C ILE A 90 -21.29 6.57 -28.69
N LYS A 91 -21.86 6.98 -29.83
CA LYS A 91 -21.17 7.02 -31.13
C LYS A 91 -19.95 7.96 -31.08
N GLN A 92 -20.06 9.07 -30.36
CA GLN A 92 -18.96 10.03 -30.16
C GLN A 92 -17.81 9.38 -29.37
N VAL A 93 -18.15 8.71 -28.26
CA VAL A 93 -17.21 8.03 -27.36
C VAL A 93 -16.50 6.86 -28.06
N VAL A 94 -17.25 6.03 -28.78
CA VAL A 94 -16.70 4.89 -29.56
C VAL A 94 -15.80 5.41 -30.68
N HIS A 95 -16.25 6.41 -31.46
CA HIS A 95 -15.45 6.98 -32.53
C HIS A 95 -14.12 7.54 -32.03
N ARG A 96 -14.10 8.29 -30.92
CA ARG A 96 -12.84 8.85 -30.41
C ARG A 96 -11.87 7.79 -29.92
N MET A 97 -12.35 6.75 -29.22
CA MET A 97 -11.46 5.68 -28.73
C MET A 97 -10.94 4.83 -29.89
N VAL A 98 -11.84 4.27 -30.70
CA VAL A 98 -11.49 3.32 -31.76
C VAL A 98 -10.77 4.00 -32.92
N GLY A 99 -11.17 5.22 -33.28
CA GLY A 99 -10.48 6.02 -34.30
C GLY A 99 -9.06 6.39 -33.88
N CYS A 100 -8.84 6.72 -32.60
CA CYS A 100 -7.51 6.98 -32.06
C CYS A 100 -6.64 5.71 -32.07
N TRP A 101 -7.16 4.56 -31.62
CA TRP A 101 -6.42 3.28 -31.73
C TRP A 101 -6.12 2.92 -33.19
N GLN A 102 -7.06 3.17 -34.11
CA GLN A 102 -6.84 2.93 -35.54
C GLN A 102 -5.75 3.84 -36.13
N GLU A 103 -5.73 5.12 -35.77
CA GLU A 103 -4.72 6.10 -36.20
C GLU A 103 -3.32 5.70 -35.70
N TRP A 104 -3.17 5.43 -34.40
CA TRP A 104 -1.90 4.99 -33.84
C TRP A 104 -1.45 3.64 -34.43
N GLY A 105 -2.37 2.70 -34.64
CA GLY A 105 -2.08 1.44 -35.32
C GLY A 105 -1.64 1.61 -36.78
N LYS A 106 -2.24 2.55 -37.53
CA LYS A 106 -1.82 2.91 -38.89
C LYS A 106 -0.41 3.53 -38.88
N ASN A 107 -0.18 4.53 -38.05
CA ASN A 107 1.09 5.27 -37.97
C ASN A 107 2.26 4.36 -37.61
N TYR A 108 2.06 3.40 -36.70
CA TYR A 108 3.06 2.42 -36.28
C TYR A 108 2.94 1.04 -36.93
N LYS A 109 2.27 0.95 -38.09
CA LYS A 109 2.27 -0.21 -39.01
C LYS A 109 1.75 -1.53 -38.42
N TYR A 110 0.75 -1.47 -37.53
CA TYR A 110 0.08 -2.65 -36.98
C TYR A 110 -0.80 -3.39 -37.99
N PHE A 111 -1.20 -2.74 -39.10
CA PHE A 111 -2.10 -3.28 -40.12
C PHE A 111 -1.36 -3.53 -41.45
N ASP A 112 -1.68 -4.63 -42.15
CA ASP A 112 -1.02 -4.95 -43.45
C ASP A 112 -1.55 -4.05 -44.57
N THR A 113 -2.85 -3.72 -44.56
CA THR A 113 -3.47 -2.76 -45.50
C THR A 113 -4.39 -1.73 -44.83
N ALA A 114 -4.91 -0.78 -45.61
CA ALA A 114 -5.91 0.18 -45.14
C ALA A 114 -7.26 -0.50 -44.83
N GLU A 115 -7.61 -1.55 -45.57
CA GLU A 115 -8.80 -2.37 -45.36
C GLU A 115 -8.72 -3.18 -44.07
N ASP A 116 -7.53 -3.68 -43.70
CA ASP A 116 -7.29 -4.32 -42.39
C ASP A 116 -7.46 -3.32 -41.24
N ALA A 117 -6.92 -2.10 -41.40
CA ALA A 117 -7.11 -1.04 -40.42
C ALA A 117 -8.60 -0.64 -40.28
N GLN A 118 -9.36 -0.66 -41.38
CA GLN A 118 -10.81 -0.42 -41.31
C GLN A 118 -11.56 -1.59 -40.68
N ALA A 119 -11.18 -2.85 -40.97
CA ALA A 119 -11.73 -4.02 -40.31
C ALA A 119 -11.49 -3.98 -38.79
N PHE A 120 -10.31 -3.57 -38.33
CA PHE A 120 -10.04 -3.36 -36.91
C PHE A 120 -10.98 -2.31 -36.29
N TYR A 121 -11.19 -1.18 -36.96
CA TYR A 121 -12.12 -0.15 -36.47
C TYR A 121 -13.56 -0.69 -36.40
N ASP A 122 -14.05 -1.32 -37.45
CA ASP A 122 -15.43 -1.79 -37.53
C ASP A 122 -15.71 -2.91 -36.50
N GLU A 123 -14.81 -3.90 -36.36
CA GLU A 123 -15.00 -5.00 -35.41
C GLU A 123 -14.89 -4.53 -33.95
N VAL A 124 -13.97 -3.62 -33.62
CA VAL A 124 -13.81 -3.11 -32.24
C VAL A 124 -14.92 -2.12 -31.88
N ALA A 125 -15.37 -1.28 -32.81
CA ALA A 125 -16.55 -0.43 -32.61
C ALA A 125 -17.82 -1.27 -32.40
N TYR A 126 -17.98 -2.37 -33.16
CA TYR A 126 -19.09 -3.30 -32.98
C TYR A 126 -19.08 -3.91 -31.57
N MET A 127 -17.93 -4.44 -31.11
CA MET A 127 -17.82 -5.04 -29.77
C MET A 127 -18.14 -4.05 -28.63
N LEU A 128 -17.80 -2.77 -28.78
CA LEU A 128 -18.14 -1.72 -27.82
C LEU A 128 -19.64 -1.39 -27.83
N LEU A 129 -20.24 -1.18 -29.00
CA LEU A 129 -21.67 -0.88 -29.15
C LEU A 129 -22.56 -2.05 -28.68
N ALA A 130 -22.13 -3.28 -28.97
CA ALA A 130 -22.80 -4.51 -28.55
C ALA A 130 -22.47 -4.95 -27.12
N GLN A 131 -21.74 -4.16 -26.32
CA GLN A 131 -21.38 -4.46 -24.92
C GLN A 131 -20.60 -5.77 -24.70
N MET A 132 -20.00 -6.31 -25.77
CA MET A 132 -19.24 -7.56 -25.75
C MET A 132 -17.91 -7.45 -25.01
N ALA A 133 -17.34 -6.24 -24.94
CA ALA A 133 -16.10 -5.95 -24.23
C ALA A 133 -15.92 -4.46 -23.96
N ALA A 134 -15.12 -4.12 -22.95
CA ALA A 134 -14.77 -2.74 -22.61
C ALA A 134 -13.31 -2.60 -22.13
N PRO A 135 -12.63 -1.48 -22.45
CA PRO A 135 -11.34 -1.13 -21.85
C PRO A 135 -11.52 -0.56 -20.44
N ASN A 136 -10.42 -0.45 -19.70
CA ASN A 136 -10.35 0.22 -18.41
C ASN A 136 -10.85 1.68 -18.45
N SER A 137 -11.51 2.13 -17.38
CA SER A 137 -12.13 3.46 -17.28
C SER A 137 -11.24 4.67 -17.68
N PRO A 138 -9.91 4.71 -17.40
CA PRO A 138 -9.04 5.76 -17.95
C PRO A 138 -9.07 5.94 -19.47
N GLN A 139 -9.27 4.86 -20.24
CA GLN A 139 -9.44 4.96 -21.70
C GLN A 139 -10.72 5.73 -22.05
N TRP A 140 -11.83 5.38 -21.41
CA TRP A 140 -13.12 6.08 -21.56
C TRP A 140 -13.02 7.57 -21.20
N PHE A 141 -12.22 7.93 -20.18
CA PHE A 141 -12.03 9.33 -19.78
C PHE A 141 -11.11 10.13 -20.72
N ASN A 142 -9.99 9.52 -21.15
CA ASN A 142 -8.85 10.27 -21.70
C ASN A 142 -8.59 10.02 -23.19
N THR A 143 -8.87 8.80 -23.68
CA THR A 143 -8.46 8.40 -25.05
C THR A 143 -9.29 9.09 -26.12
N GLY A 144 -8.60 9.58 -27.15
CA GLY A 144 -9.21 10.18 -28.34
C GLY A 144 -9.63 11.64 -28.22
N LEU A 145 -9.47 12.30 -27.06
CA LEU A 145 -9.95 13.68 -26.87
C LEU A 145 -9.29 14.69 -27.83
N LYS A 146 -7.98 14.58 -28.09
CA LYS A 146 -7.32 15.39 -29.12
C LYS A 146 -7.72 14.96 -30.54
N TYR A 147 -7.78 13.65 -30.79
CA TYR A 147 -8.12 13.06 -32.10
C TYR A 147 -9.49 13.52 -32.63
N ALA A 148 -10.54 13.39 -31.82
CA ALA A 148 -11.91 13.68 -32.26
C ALA A 148 -12.33 15.16 -32.09
N TYR A 149 -11.76 15.88 -31.12
CA TYR A 149 -12.24 17.21 -30.72
C TYR A 149 -11.16 18.30 -30.67
N GLY A 150 -9.89 17.97 -30.93
CA GLY A 150 -8.76 18.91 -30.81
C GLY A 150 -8.42 19.32 -29.37
N ILE A 151 -9.03 18.70 -28.35
CA ILE A 151 -8.86 19.07 -26.94
C ILE A 151 -7.41 18.80 -26.49
N ASN A 152 -6.78 19.82 -25.92
CA ASN A 152 -5.46 19.78 -25.29
C ASN A 152 -5.51 20.39 -23.87
N GLY A 153 -4.35 20.62 -23.26
CA GLY A 153 -4.22 21.25 -21.93
C GLY A 153 -2.76 21.44 -21.53
N PRO A 154 -2.43 22.20 -20.47
CA PRO A 154 -1.03 22.41 -20.08
C PRO A 154 -0.33 21.10 -19.71
N ALA A 155 0.98 21.02 -19.99
CA ALA A 155 1.87 19.94 -19.54
C ALA A 155 1.88 19.80 -18.00
N GLN A 156 2.11 18.58 -17.49
CA GLN A 156 1.86 18.23 -16.08
C GLN A 156 2.96 17.34 -15.44
N GLY A 157 4.13 17.24 -16.08
CA GLY A 157 5.22 16.36 -15.64
C GLY A 157 5.00 14.88 -16.00
N HIS A 158 4.43 14.62 -17.18
CA HIS A 158 4.19 13.28 -17.73
C HIS A 158 5.18 12.96 -18.84
N PHE A 159 5.63 11.71 -18.93
CA PHE A 159 6.67 11.26 -19.88
C PHE A 159 6.17 10.15 -20.81
N TYR A 160 6.80 10.00 -21.97
CA TYR A 160 6.56 8.92 -22.93
C TYR A 160 7.88 8.45 -23.55
N VAL A 161 7.91 7.29 -24.20
CA VAL A 161 9.03 6.87 -25.04
C VAL A 161 8.70 7.12 -26.51
N ASP A 162 9.60 7.80 -27.21
CA ASP A 162 9.50 8.00 -28.64
C ASP A 162 9.88 6.72 -29.40
N GLN A 163 9.01 6.26 -30.31
CA GLN A 163 9.14 4.95 -30.95
C GLN A 163 10.15 4.94 -32.12
N GLU A 164 10.59 6.10 -32.62
CA GLU A 164 11.62 6.15 -33.68
C GLU A 164 13.04 6.25 -33.11
N SER A 165 13.22 7.05 -32.04
CA SER A 165 14.52 7.24 -31.37
C SER A 165 14.78 6.31 -30.19
N GLY A 166 13.73 5.78 -29.55
CA GLY A 166 13.83 5.03 -28.29
C GLY A 166 14.04 5.89 -27.04
N GLU A 167 14.03 7.22 -27.17
CA GLU A 167 14.30 8.14 -26.05
C GLU A 167 13.05 8.42 -25.22
N THR A 168 13.22 8.55 -23.89
CA THR A 168 12.17 9.05 -23.00
C THR A 168 12.08 10.57 -23.06
N ARG A 169 10.90 11.12 -23.36
CA ARG A 169 10.63 12.55 -23.54
C ARG A 169 9.47 13.02 -22.67
N GLU A 170 9.43 14.31 -22.34
CA GLU A 170 8.30 14.93 -21.63
C GLU A 170 7.13 15.21 -22.59
N SER A 171 5.91 15.13 -22.08
CA SER A 171 4.67 15.35 -22.83
C SER A 171 4.37 16.85 -22.94
N GLU A 172 4.29 17.35 -24.17
CA GLU A 172 4.01 18.76 -24.48
C GLU A 172 2.65 19.24 -23.95
N ASP A 173 1.66 18.34 -23.85
CA ASP A 173 0.32 18.63 -23.37
C ASP A 173 -0.34 17.41 -22.70
N ALA A 174 -1.52 17.63 -22.09
CA ALA A 174 -2.22 16.63 -21.27
C ALA A 174 -3.08 15.59 -22.02
N TYR A 175 -3.27 15.69 -23.34
CA TYR A 175 -4.21 14.85 -24.09
C TYR A 175 -3.74 14.40 -25.50
N SER A 176 -2.63 14.92 -26.03
CA SER A 176 -1.94 14.37 -27.22
C SER A 176 -1.55 12.91 -27.04
N ARG A 177 -1.18 12.55 -25.82
CA ARG A 177 -0.86 11.20 -25.37
C ARG A 177 -1.72 10.93 -24.14
N PRO A 178 -2.78 10.11 -24.21
CA PRO A 178 -3.71 9.95 -23.09
C PRO A 178 -3.12 9.07 -21.99
N GLN A 179 -3.41 9.39 -20.71
CA GLN A 179 -3.16 8.44 -19.62
C GLN A 179 -4.17 7.28 -19.69
N ALA A 180 -3.79 6.26 -20.46
CA ALA A 180 -4.65 5.14 -20.85
C ALA A 180 -4.52 3.88 -19.96
N HIS A 181 -3.55 3.84 -19.06
CA HIS A 181 -3.27 2.67 -18.20
C HIS A 181 -4.16 2.70 -16.94
N ALA A 182 -4.43 1.54 -16.34
CA ALA A 182 -5.34 1.42 -15.18
C ALA A 182 -4.58 1.29 -13.87
N CYS A 183 -3.53 0.48 -13.90
CA CYS A 183 -2.74 0.07 -12.75
C CYS A 183 -1.32 0.59 -12.94
N PHE A 184 -0.83 1.30 -11.94
CA PHE A 184 0.55 1.75 -11.84
C PHE A 184 1.16 1.11 -10.60
N ILE A 185 2.28 0.44 -10.79
CA ILE A 185 3.15 0.09 -9.68
C ILE A 185 4.24 1.12 -9.62
N GLN A 186 4.50 1.60 -8.40
CA GLN A 186 5.34 2.76 -8.19
C GLN A 186 6.20 2.53 -6.97
N SER A 187 7.50 2.81 -7.06
CA SER A 187 8.37 2.69 -5.91
C SER A 187 8.06 3.77 -4.87
N VAL A 188 7.48 3.45 -3.72
CA VAL A 188 7.69 4.20 -2.48
C VAL A 188 9.00 3.76 -1.87
N ASN A 189 10.05 4.41 -2.36
CA ASN A 189 11.13 4.70 -1.46
C ASN A 189 10.49 5.61 -0.39
N ASP A 190 10.61 5.28 0.89
CA ASP A 190 10.19 6.00 2.10
C ASP A 190 10.39 7.57 2.18
N ASP A 191 10.64 8.37 1.11
CA ASP A 191 11.06 9.83 1.14
C ASP A 191 10.06 10.96 1.49
N LEU A 192 10.39 11.91 2.36
CA LEU A 192 9.44 12.97 2.75
C LEU A 192 9.40 14.21 1.84
N VAL A 193 10.31 14.38 0.86
CA VAL A 193 10.22 15.32 -0.28
C VAL A 193 10.94 14.87 -1.56
N ASN A 194 12.02 14.08 -1.52
CA ASN A 194 12.91 13.88 -2.68
C ASN A 194 12.51 12.69 -3.58
N GLU A 195 13.17 12.60 -4.75
CA GLU A 195 12.77 11.72 -5.85
C GLU A 195 12.82 10.22 -5.46
N GLY A 196 11.72 9.52 -5.75
CA GLY A 196 11.45 8.15 -5.33
C GLY A 196 10.57 8.03 -4.09
N GLY A 197 10.32 9.12 -3.37
CA GLY A 197 9.84 9.20 -1.99
C GLY A 197 8.42 8.80 -1.59
N ILE A 198 8.08 8.91 -0.29
CA ILE A 198 6.74 9.01 0.31
C ILE A 198 5.96 10.20 -0.27
N PHE A 199 6.46 11.43 -0.17
CA PHE A 199 5.74 12.61 -0.71
C PHE A 199 6.04 12.86 -2.18
N ASP A 200 7.16 12.37 -2.73
CA ASP A 200 7.27 12.24 -4.20
C ASP A 200 6.34 11.14 -4.74
N LEU A 201 6.13 10.03 -4.04
CA LEU A 201 5.05 9.09 -4.37
C LEU A 201 3.70 9.78 -4.20
N ALA A 202 3.46 10.59 -3.16
CA ALA A 202 2.21 11.36 -3.08
C ALA A 202 2.02 12.29 -4.29
N ILE A 203 3.09 12.86 -4.85
CA ILE A 203 3.07 13.65 -6.09
C ILE A 203 2.82 12.77 -7.32
N ARG A 204 3.53 11.64 -7.47
CA ARG A 204 3.34 10.68 -8.57
C ARG A 204 1.94 10.05 -8.54
N GLU A 205 1.47 9.64 -7.36
CA GLU A 205 0.09 9.21 -7.10
C GLU A 205 -0.92 10.31 -7.39
N ALA A 206 -0.66 11.56 -7.02
CA ALA A 206 -1.54 12.67 -7.41
C ALA A 206 -1.63 12.81 -8.95
N ARG A 207 -0.52 12.60 -9.69
CA ARG A 207 -0.56 12.50 -11.17
C ARG A 207 -1.39 11.29 -11.63
N VAL A 208 -1.21 10.11 -11.04
CA VAL A 208 -1.96 8.87 -11.36
C VAL A 208 -3.46 9.03 -11.10
N PHE A 209 -3.85 9.47 -9.91
CA PHE A 209 -5.23 9.60 -9.46
C PHE A 209 -5.99 10.72 -10.20
N LYS A 210 -5.32 11.82 -10.58
CA LYS A 210 -5.93 12.95 -11.32
C LYS A 210 -6.61 12.54 -12.63
N PHE A 211 -6.06 11.54 -13.31
CA PHE A 211 -6.57 10.96 -14.56
C PHE A 211 -7.31 9.63 -14.35
N GLY A 212 -7.68 9.30 -13.10
CA GLY A 212 -8.55 8.18 -12.76
C GLY A 212 -7.89 6.80 -12.78
N SER A 213 -6.56 6.76 -12.67
CA SER A 213 -5.80 5.50 -12.54
C SER A 213 -5.62 5.11 -11.07
N GLY A 214 -5.19 3.87 -10.81
CA GLY A 214 -4.88 3.38 -9.46
C GLY A 214 -3.38 3.11 -9.26
N SER A 215 -2.94 3.15 -8.01
CA SER A 215 -1.56 2.95 -7.56
C SER A 215 -1.45 1.74 -6.64
N GLY A 216 -0.43 0.90 -6.83
CA GLY A 216 -0.08 -0.21 -5.95
C GLY A 216 1.38 -0.12 -5.52
N THR A 217 1.61 -0.33 -4.22
CA THR A 217 2.89 -0.06 -3.57
C THR A 217 2.99 -0.88 -2.27
N ASN A 218 4.14 -1.48 -2.00
CA ASN A 218 4.39 -2.29 -0.81
C ASN A 218 4.99 -1.39 0.27
N TYR A 219 4.18 -1.10 1.29
CA TYR A 219 4.57 -0.34 2.48
C TYR A 219 5.16 -1.27 3.55
N SER A 220 5.23 -2.57 3.26
CA SER A 220 6.25 -3.46 3.81
C SER A 220 7.62 -3.27 3.18
N ASN A 221 7.81 -2.23 2.38
CA ASN A 221 9.05 -1.52 2.53
C ASN A 221 8.85 0.02 2.73
N LEU A 222 8.02 0.36 3.75
CA LEU A 222 8.18 1.45 4.75
C LEU A 222 8.44 0.86 6.16
N ARG A 223 8.43 1.67 7.23
CA ARG A 223 8.45 1.23 8.64
C ARG A 223 7.10 1.25 9.33
N GLY A 224 6.84 0.30 10.21
CA GLY A 224 5.94 0.37 11.37
C GLY A 224 6.36 1.27 12.55
N SER A 225 5.78 1.05 13.74
CA SER A 225 5.67 2.04 14.81
C SER A 225 6.57 1.80 16.03
N GLY A 226 7.52 2.73 16.24
CA GLY A 226 8.55 2.74 17.32
C GLY A 226 9.99 3.24 16.99
N GLU A 227 10.26 3.95 15.86
CA GLU A 227 11.51 3.92 15.00
C GLU A 227 12.33 5.26 14.89
N LYS A 228 13.72 5.42 14.70
CA LYS A 228 14.71 6.58 15.05
C LYS A 228 15.21 7.78 14.20
N LEU A 229 15.07 9.06 14.70
CA LEU A 229 15.24 10.43 14.15
C LEU A 229 16.46 11.20 14.60
N SER A 230 17.06 11.80 13.57
CA SER A 230 18.02 12.87 13.56
C SER A 230 17.47 14.09 14.30
N GLY A 231 16.17 14.37 14.16
CA GLY A 231 15.45 15.31 15.01
C GLY A 231 14.84 14.77 16.32
N GLY A 232 14.84 13.44 16.58
CA GLY A 232 14.20 12.79 17.75
C GLY A 232 12.66 12.71 17.81
N GLY A 233 12.12 11.55 18.23
CA GLY A 233 10.70 11.25 18.55
C GLY A 233 10.19 9.93 17.91
N SER A 234 9.68 8.94 18.68
CA SER A 234 9.23 7.60 18.17
C SER A 234 8.44 7.68 16.88
N SER A 235 8.83 6.91 15.86
CA SER A 235 8.03 6.78 14.66
C SER A 235 6.57 6.50 15.00
N SER A 236 5.73 7.36 14.46
CA SER A 236 4.30 7.18 14.35
C SER A 236 3.93 5.91 13.56
N GLY A 237 4.83 5.48 12.66
CA GLY A 237 4.84 4.23 11.91
C GLY A 237 4.05 4.25 10.61
N LEU A 238 4.06 3.12 9.89
CA LEU A 238 3.41 3.03 8.60
C LEU A 238 1.93 3.29 8.79
N MET A 239 1.36 2.83 9.91
CA MET A 239 -0.03 3.11 10.26
C MET A 239 -0.34 4.61 10.33
N SER A 240 0.68 5.47 10.44
CA SER A 240 0.55 6.93 10.42
C SER A 240 0.89 7.55 9.07
N PHE A 241 1.88 7.04 8.33
CA PHE A 241 2.11 7.46 6.93
C PHE A 241 1.00 6.98 6.00
N LEU A 242 0.52 5.75 6.16
CA LEU A 242 -0.74 5.27 5.60
C LEU A 242 -1.92 6.14 6.01
N LYS A 243 -2.04 6.61 7.26
CA LYS A 243 -3.13 7.56 7.61
C LYS A 243 -3.02 8.86 6.83
N ILE A 244 -1.82 9.37 6.58
CA ILE A 244 -1.61 10.54 5.73
C ILE A 244 -1.96 10.23 4.26
N PHE A 245 -1.50 9.11 3.72
CA PHE A 245 -1.78 8.69 2.34
C PHE A 245 -3.26 8.35 2.10
N ASP A 246 -3.92 7.71 3.04
CA ASP A 246 -5.35 7.37 3.02
C ASP A 246 -6.18 8.66 3.04
N SER A 247 -5.81 9.62 3.89
CA SER A 247 -6.40 10.97 3.91
C SER A 247 -6.17 11.71 2.58
N ALA A 248 -4.96 11.63 2.01
CA ALA A 248 -4.63 12.25 0.73
C ALA A 248 -5.37 11.61 -0.45
N ALA A 249 -5.49 10.28 -0.46
CA ALA A 249 -6.28 9.52 -1.43
C ALA A 249 -7.78 9.88 -1.34
N GLY A 250 -8.32 10.05 -0.13
CA GLY A 250 -9.69 10.52 0.08
C GLY A 250 -9.93 11.96 -0.39
N ALA A 251 -8.90 12.82 -0.31
CA ALA A 251 -8.96 14.20 -0.79
C ALA A 251 -8.91 14.35 -2.32
N ILE A 252 -8.26 13.42 -3.03
CA ILE A 252 -8.03 13.52 -4.49
C ILE A 252 -9.20 12.88 -5.28
N LYS A 253 -9.78 13.65 -6.21
CA LYS A 253 -10.87 13.22 -7.10
C LYS A 253 -10.51 13.49 -8.56
N SER A 254 -10.82 12.53 -9.44
CA SER A 254 -10.36 12.49 -10.83
C SER A 254 -11.13 13.40 -11.79
N GLY A 255 -10.43 14.16 -12.64
CA GLY A 255 -10.92 14.61 -13.95
C GLY A 255 -12.28 15.31 -14.06
N GLY A 256 -12.81 15.92 -12.98
CA GLY A 256 -14.14 16.53 -12.99
C GLY A 256 -15.31 15.55 -12.87
N THR A 257 -15.06 14.29 -12.48
CA THR A 257 -16.09 13.30 -12.12
C THR A 257 -15.83 12.74 -10.73
N THR A 258 -16.84 12.13 -10.10
CA THR A 258 -16.82 11.78 -8.66
C THR A 258 -15.95 10.56 -8.29
N ARG A 259 -15.02 10.14 -9.14
CA ARG A 259 -14.17 8.97 -8.86
C ARG A 259 -13.06 9.33 -7.85
N ARG A 260 -13.15 8.72 -6.65
CA ARG A 260 -12.09 8.68 -5.63
C ARG A 260 -10.82 8.02 -6.17
N ALA A 261 -9.68 8.33 -5.56
CA ALA A 261 -8.44 7.59 -5.77
C ALA A 261 -8.61 6.08 -5.49
N ALA A 262 -7.73 5.26 -6.08
CA ALA A 262 -7.70 3.82 -5.85
C ALA A 262 -6.26 3.41 -5.51
N LYS A 263 -6.05 2.98 -4.27
CA LYS A 263 -4.73 2.69 -3.70
C LYS A 263 -4.70 1.27 -3.14
N MET A 264 -3.70 0.49 -3.50
CA MET A 264 -3.34 -0.75 -2.80
C MET A 264 -2.11 -0.50 -1.92
N VAL A 265 -2.19 -0.99 -0.70
CA VAL A 265 -1.15 -0.97 0.30
C VAL A 265 -0.82 -2.41 0.65
N ILE A 266 0.44 -2.81 0.50
CA ILE A 266 0.84 -4.19 0.77
C ILE A 266 1.89 -4.25 1.86
N ILE A 267 1.70 -5.20 2.77
CA ILE A 267 2.45 -5.43 4.01
C ILE A 267 2.78 -6.93 4.10
N ASP A 268 4.02 -7.38 3.87
CA ASP A 268 4.40 -8.78 3.97
C ASP A 268 3.99 -9.37 5.33
N ILE A 269 3.68 -10.67 5.35
CA ILE A 269 3.28 -11.42 6.54
C ILE A 269 4.27 -11.32 7.70
N ASP A 270 5.47 -10.93 7.34
CA ASP A 270 6.63 -10.73 8.16
C ASP A 270 6.67 -9.27 8.73
N HIS A 271 5.53 -8.55 8.87
CA HIS A 271 5.47 -7.19 9.44
C HIS A 271 4.86 -7.10 10.87
N PRO A 272 5.17 -6.10 11.70
CA PRO A 272 4.34 -6.13 13.77
C PRO A 272 3.31 -5.05 13.92
N ASP A 273 3.51 -4.09 13.03
CA ASP A 273 2.52 -3.38 12.29
C ASP A 273 1.89 -4.27 11.21
N VAL A 274 2.31 -5.51 10.84
CA VAL A 274 1.36 -6.45 10.15
C VAL A 274 0.22 -6.71 11.09
N GLU A 275 0.48 -6.92 12.38
CA GLU A 275 -0.60 -7.13 13.32
C GLU A 275 -1.42 -5.86 13.50
N LYS A 276 -0.79 -4.69 13.63
CA LYS A 276 -1.53 -3.41 13.69
C LYS A 276 -2.26 -3.07 12.39
N PHE A 277 -1.82 -3.59 11.23
CA PHE A 277 -2.34 -3.40 9.87
C PHE A 277 -3.48 -4.37 9.54
N ILE A 278 -3.27 -5.65 9.81
CA ILE A 278 -4.31 -6.69 9.85
C ILE A 278 -5.46 -6.18 10.72
N GLU A 279 -5.16 -5.80 11.95
CA GLU A 279 -6.16 -5.31 12.88
C GLU A 279 -6.53 -3.83 12.62
N TRP A 280 -5.98 -3.14 11.62
CA TRP A 280 -6.12 -1.68 11.46
C TRP A 280 -7.55 -1.30 11.15
N LYS A 281 -8.01 -1.68 9.96
CA LYS A 281 -9.31 -1.28 9.44
C LYS A 281 -10.43 -1.78 10.37
N ALA A 282 -10.31 -3.03 10.83
CA ALA A 282 -11.16 -3.61 11.87
C ALA A 282 -11.22 -2.77 13.17
N LYS A 283 -10.09 -2.29 13.69
CA LYS A 283 -10.04 -1.45 14.91
C LYS A 283 -10.45 0.00 14.68
N GLU A 284 -10.42 0.49 13.44
CA GLU A 284 -10.95 1.80 13.07
C GLU A 284 -12.47 1.73 12.88
N GLU A 285 -13.00 0.64 12.33
CA GLU A 285 -14.46 0.36 12.31
C GLU A 285 -15.03 0.11 13.71
N ASP A 286 -14.31 -0.59 14.60
CA ASP A 286 -14.66 -0.68 16.03
C ASP A 286 -14.78 0.72 16.68
N LYS A 287 -14.01 1.72 16.22
CA LYS A 287 -14.16 3.13 16.67
C LYS A 287 -15.36 3.82 16.04
N VAL A 288 -15.67 3.60 14.76
CA VAL A 288 -16.89 4.15 14.15
C VAL A 288 -18.11 3.70 14.96
N ALA A 289 -18.21 2.41 15.26
CA ALA A 289 -19.28 1.88 16.11
C ALA A 289 -19.32 2.55 17.50
N ALA A 290 -18.16 2.82 18.12
CA ALA A 290 -18.07 3.54 19.38
C ALA A 290 -18.47 5.02 19.28
N MET A 291 -18.10 5.73 18.20
CA MET A 291 -18.46 7.13 17.97
C MET A 291 -19.96 7.29 17.69
N VAL A 292 -20.54 6.41 16.86
CA VAL A 292 -21.98 6.34 16.57
C VAL A 292 -22.80 6.02 17.83
N THR A 293 -22.30 5.12 18.68
CA THR A 293 -22.95 4.82 19.97
C THR A 293 -22.80 5.99 20.94
N GLY A 294 -21.63 6.62 20.99
CA GLY A 294 -21.31 7.72 21.89
C GLY A 294 -22.08 9.01 21.59
N SER A 295 -22.18 9.41 20.32
CA SER A 295 -22.95 10.59 19.90
C SER A 295 -24.42 10.44 20.28
N LYS A 296 -25.02 9.27 20.04
CA LYS A 296 -26.42 8.95 20.38
C LYS A 296 -26.68 8.91 21.89
N ILE A 297 -25.71 8.42 22.68
CA ILE A 297 -25.78 8.48 24.16
C ILE A 297 -25.69 9.93 24.64
N CYS A 298 -24.73 10.71 24.14
CA CYS A 298 -24.56 12.12 24.52
C CYS A 298 -25.76 12.98 24.11
N SER A 299 -26.20 12.90 22.86
CA SER A 299 -27.41 13.55 22.32
C SER A 299 -28.60 13.35 23.27
N ARG A 300 -28.96 12.09 23.55
CA ARG A 300 -30.10 11.74 24.41
C ARG A 300 -29.97 12.26 25.83
N PHE A 301 -28.80 12.13 26.47
CA PHE A 301 -28.63 12.59 27.86
C PHE A 301 -28.50 14.10 28.00
N LEU A 302 -27.90 14.78 27.01
CA LEU A 302 -27.74 16.24 27.06
C LEU A 302 -29.03 16.97 26.71
N LYS A 303 -29.85 16.45 25.78
CA LYS A 303 -31.22 16.94 25.53
C LYS A 303 -32.08 16.85 26.80
N ALA A 304 -32.12 15.69 27.45
CA ALA A 304 -32.81 15.52 28.73
C ALA A 304 -32.28 16.42 29.87
N ILE A 305 -30.99 16.77 29.86
CA ILE A 305 -30.40 17.72 30.82
C ILE A 305 -30.79 19.17 30.51
N VAL A 306 -30.89 19.57 29.23
CA VAL A 306 -31.43 20.87 28.80
C VAL A 306 -32.89 20.99 29.22
N GLU A 307 -33.72 20.00 28.90
CA GLU A 307 -35.15 19.96 29.20
C GLU A 307 -35.42 20.13 30.70
N GLU A 308 -34.74 19.34 31.55
CA GLU A 308 -34.85 19.42 33.00
C GLU A 308 -34.35 20.78 33.55
N ALA A 309 -33.22 21.28 33.06
CA ALA A 309 -32.62 22.52 33.56
C ALA A 309 -33.41 23.78 33.15
N LEU A 310 -34.09 23.77 32.00
CA LEU A 310 -34.98 24.85 31.56
C LEU A 310 -36.25 24.93 32.40
N VAL A 311 -36.77 23.79 32.88
CA VAL A 311 -38.02 23.73 33.66
C VAL A 311 -37.76 23.99 35.15
N ASN A 312 -36.71 23.40 35.72
CA ASN A 312 -36.48 23.37 37.17
C ASN A 312 -35.15 24.00 37.61
N GLY A 313 -34.44 24.70 36.72
CA GLY A 313 -33.21 25.44 37.02
C GLY A 313 -31.93 24.60 37.00
N THR A 314 -30.78 25.30 36.92
CA THR A 314 -29.45 24.72 36.67
C THR A 314 -28.65 24.34 37.92
N ASP A 315 -29.02 24.83 39.13
CA ASP A 315 -28.29 24.45 40.35
C ASP A 315 -28.63 23.03 40.79
N ARG A 316 -27.65 22.13 40.60
CA ARG A 316 -27.57 20.75 41.09
C ARG A 316 -27.80 20.56 42.61
N GLN A 317 -27.76 21.59 43.43
CA GLN A 317 -28.11 21.52 44.87
C GLN A 317 -29.60 21.75 45.12
N GLU A 318 -30.26 22.55 44.30
CA GLU A 318 -31.69 22.86 44.41
C GLU A 318 -32.53 21.90 43.56
N ASN A 319 -32.03 21.50 42.38
CA ASN A 319 -32.66 20.53 41.49
C ASN A 319 -32.08 19.10 41.67
N GLU A 320 -32.77 18.26 42.44
CA GLU A 320 -32.41 16.85 42.64
C GLU A 320 -32.59 15.99 41.37
N ALA A 321 -33.59 16.29 40.53
CA ALA A 321 -33.85 15.55 39.30
C ALA A 321 -32.71 15.75 38.30
N LEU A 322 -32.25 16.99 38.11
CA LEU A 322 -31.03 17.32 37.36
C LEU A 322 -29.81 16.64 37.96
N ASN A 323 -29.61 16.69 39.28
CA ASN A 323 -28.48 16.01 39.95
C ASN A 323 -28.49 14.49 39.67
N LYS A 324 -29.68 13.87 39.64
CA LYS A 324 -29.86 12.45 39.29
C LYS A 324 -29.62 12.18 37.81
N LEU A 325 -30.08 13.03 36.89
CA LEU A 325 -29.78 12.94 35.45
C LEU A 325 -28.28 13.07 35.19
N ILE A 326 -27.60 14.02 35.84
CA ILE A 326 -26.14 14.20 35.77
C ILE A 326 -25.41 12.95 36.26
N ARG A 327 -25.80 12.37 37.42
CA ARG A 327 -25.22 11.10 37.90
C ARG A 327 -25.44 9.94 36.92
N ASN A 328 -26.63 9.84 36.33
CA ASN A 328 -26.95 8.82 35.32
C ASN A 328 -26.12 9.01 34.05
N ALA A 329 -26.00 10.24 33.55
CA ALA A 329 -25.23 10.59 32.36
C ALA A 329 -23.74 10.27 32.57
N LEU A 330 -23.15 10.65 33.71
CA LEU A 330 -21.79 10.29 34.09
C LEU A 330 -21.59 8.77 34.19
N HIS A 331 -22.53 8.04 34.79
CA HIS A 331 -22.49 6.57 34.86
C HIS A 331 -22.66 5.89 33.49
N ARG A 332 -23.20 6.59 32.49
CA ARG A 332 -23.27 6.16 31.09
C ARG A 332 -22.17 6.74 30.20
N GLY A 333 -21.16 7.40 30.79
CA GLY A 333 -19.95 7.87 30.09
C GLY A 333 -20.02 9.30 29.52
N VAL A 334 -21.08 10.06 29.77
CA VAL A 334 -21.21 11.45 29.28
C VAL A 334 -20.19 12.35 30.00
N PRO A 335 -19.32 13.10 29.27
CA PRO A 335 -18.30 13.93 29.90
C PRO A 335 -18.87 15.10 30.73
N MET A 336 -18.33 15.31 31.94
CA MET A 336 -18.73 16.40 32.84
C MET A 336 -18.57 17.80 32.21
N ASN A 337 -17.57 18.01 31.35
CA ASN A 337 -17.37 19.29 30.67
C ASN A 337 -18.46 19.58 29.62
N TYR A 338 -19.09 18.57 29.02
CA TYR A 338 -20.27 18.77 28.17
C TYR A 338 -21.45 19.20 29.03
N ILE A 339 -21.73 18.49 30.13
CA ILE A 339 -22.80 18.82 31.09
C ILE A 339 -22.66 20.26 31.60
N LEU A 340 -21.45 20.67 32.02
CA LEU A 340 -21.20 22.04 32.50
C LEU A 340 -21.35 23.11 31.40
N ARG A 341 -20.93 22.82 30.15
CA ARG A 341 -21.15 23.74 29.02
C ARG A 341 -22.63 23.88 28.68
N VAL A 342 -23.39 22.78 28.73
CA VAL A 342 -24.83 22.76 28.49
C VAL A 342 -25.57 23.60 29.54
N LEU A 343 -25.28 23.40 30.84
CA LEU A 343 -25.89 24.21 31.91
C LEU A 343 -25.53 25.69 31.79
N ALA A 344 -24.25 26.01 31.51
CA ALA A 344 -23.83 27.40 31.29
C ALA A 344 -24.48 28.06 30.06
N LEU A 345 -24.88 27.28 29.04
CA LEU A 345 -25.64 27.79 27.89
C LEU A 345 -27.12 28.01 28.25
N VAL A 346 -27.73 27.13 29.05
CA VAL A 346 -29.08 27.35 29.61
C VAL A 346 -29.10 28.61 30.49
N GLU A 347 -28.07 28.85 31.31
CA GLU A 347 -27.89 30.09 32.09
C GLU A 347 -27.74 31.35 31.21
N GLN A 348 -27.25 31.19 29.98
CA GLN A 348 -27.17 32.25 28.97
C GLN A 348 -28.47 32.40 28.13
N GLY A 349 -29.50 31.61 28.42
CA GLY A 349 -30.82 31.68 27.76
C GLY A 349 -30.96 30.83 26.50
N TYR A 350 -30.05 29.89 26.22
CA TYR A 350 -30.20 28.94 25.11
C TYR A 350 -31.22 27.85 25.48
N THR A 351 -32.27 27.71 24.66
CA THR A 351 -33.39 26.77 24.90
C THR A 351 -33.30 25.47 24.11
N THR A 352 -32.45 25.41 23.09
CA THR A 352 -32.17 24.21 22.29
C THR A 352 -30.67 24.10 22.04
N LEU A 353 -30.20 22.87 21.83
CA LEU A 353 -28.84 22.58 21.38
C LEU A 353 -28.93 21.64 20.18
N ASP A 354 -28.30 22.05 19.08
CA ASP A 354 -28.01 21.12 18.00
C ASP A 354 -26.85 20.21 18.42
N LEU A 355 -26.96 18.92 18.15
CA LEU A 355 -26.04 17.88 18.63
C LEU A 355 -25.95 16.78 17.57
N ASP A 356 -24.82 16.73 16.86
CA ASP A 356 -24.60 15.83 15.74
C ASP A 356 -24.71 14.35 16.14
N GLU A 357 -25.48 13.58 15.37
CA GLU A 357 -25.61 12.13 15.53
C GLU A 357 -25.01 11.39 14.33
N TYR A 358 -23.86 10.76 14.56
CA TYR A 358 -23.17 9.96 13.56
C TYR A 358 -23.89 8.65 13.19
N ASP A 359 -23.60 8.13 12.00
CA ASP A 359 -24.04 6.81 11.50
C ASP A 359 -22.85 5.95 10.99
N THR A 360 -23.14 4.70 10.60
CA THR A 360 -22.14 3.71 10.15
C THR A 360 -22.08 3.55 8.63
N HIS A 361 -22.48 4.55 7.84
CA HIS A 361 -22.33 4.55 6.39
C HIS A 361 -20.89 4.90 6.00
N TYR A 362 -20.32 4.22 4.99
CA TYR A 362 -18.91 4.40 4.59
C TYR A 362 -18.58 5.79 3.99
N GLU A 363 -19.59 6.66 3.81
CA GLU A 363 -19.46 8.05 3.35
C GLU A 363 -19.86 9.07 4.45
N SER A 364 -20.14 8.60 5.66
CA SER A 364 -20.46 9.46 6.82
C SER A 364 -19.24 10.19 7.36
N GLU A 365 -19.46 11.24 8.14
CA GLU A 365 -18.40 11.96 8.87
C GLU A 365 -17.60 11.02 9.81
N ALA A 366 -18.27 10.03 10.42
CA ALA A 366 -17.61 9.07 11.30
C ALA A 366 -16.68 8.10 10.55
N TYR A 367 -17.00 7.72 9.31
CA TYR A 367 -16.06 7.00 8.44
C TYR A 367 -14.96 7.91 7.89
N ALA A 368 -15.29 9.17 7.56
CA ALA A 368 -14.32 10.15 7.05
C ALA A 368 -13.29 10.61 8.10
N THR A 369 -13.53 10.36 9.39
CA THR A 369 -12.63 10.72 10.51
C THR A 369 -11.76 9.56 11.00
N VAL A 370 -11.90 8.35 10.46
CA VAL A 370 -11.04 7.20 10.74
C VAL A 370 -10.17 6.82 9.54
N GLY A 371 -9.01 6.20 9.79
CA GLY A 371 -8.05 5.87 8.74
C GLY A 371 -8.19 4.45 8.18
N GLY A 372 -7.71 4.24 6.95
CA GLY A 372 -7.63 2.93 6.31
C GLY A 372 -8.87 2.58 5.49
N GLN A 373 -9.56 3.61 5.01
CA GLN A 373 -10.87 3.52 4.33
C GLN A 373 -10.79 3.97 2.85
N ASN A 374 -9.64 4.47 2.43
CA ASN A 374 -9.34 4.96 1.07
C ASN A 374 -8.24 4.12 0.40
N SER A 375 -7.86 3.00 1.02
CA SER A 375 -6.86 2.04 0.56
C SER A 375 -7.36 0.61 0.80
N ASN A 376 -7.06 -0.28 -0.15
CA ASN A 376 -7.14 -1.72 0.09
C ASN A 376 -5.84 -2.16 0.74
N ASN A 377 -5.92 -3.09 1.69
CA ASN A 377 -4.80 -3.57 2.47
C ASN A 377 -4.54 -5.05 2.14
N SER A 378 -3.33 -5.42 1.73
CA SER A 378 -2.97 -6.83 1.44
C SER A 378 -1.79 -7.30 2.28
N VAL A 379 -1.84 -8.55 2.72
CA VAL A 379 -0.72 -9.21 3.40
C VAL A 379 -0.03 -10.22 2.49
N ARG A 380 1.30 -10.12 2.40
CA ARG A 380 2.14 -10.81 1.41
C ARG A 380 2.80 -12.06 2.03
N VAL A 381 2.33 -13.26 1.68
CA VAL A 381 2.74 -14.54 2.28
C VAL A 381 3.70 -15.34 1.38
N THR A 382 4.62 -16.11 1.99
CA THR A 382 5.54 -17.02 1.27
C THR A 382 5.08 -18.48 1.39
N ASN A 383 5.63 -19.35 0.54
CA ASN A 383 5.44 -20.81 0.63
C ASN A 383 5.96 -21.40 1.97
N GLU A 384 6.80 -20.68 2.71
CA GLU A 384 7.32 -21.10 4.02
C GLU A 384 6.37 -20.70 5.15
N PHE A 385 5.78 -19.50 5.11
CA PHE A 385 4.73 -19.11 6.05
C PHE A 385 3.55 -20.10 6.01
N MET A 386 3.10 -20.48 4.81
CA MET A 386 1.98 -21.42 4.67
C MET A 386 2.30 -22.80 5.29
N LYS A 387 3.56 -23.25 5.23
CA LYS A 387 4.02 -24.47 5.93
C LYS A 387 4.07 -24.27 7.44
N ALA A 388 4.57 -23.13 7.92
CA ALA A 388 4.58 -22.81 9.34
C ALA A 388 3.17 -22.79 9.96
N VAL A 389 2.17 -22.24 9.25
CA VAL A 389 0.75 -22.27 9.66
C VAL A 389 0.21 -23.70 9.77
N GLN A 390 0.57 -24.58 8.82
CA GLN A 390 0.17 -25.99 8.83
C GLN A 390 0.79 -26.73 10.02
N ASN A 391 2.08 -26.56 10.25
CA ASN A 391 2.85 -27.19 11.33
C ASN A 391 2.48 -26.69 12.74
N ASP A 392 1.88 -25.49 12.85
CA ASP A 392 1.77 -24.70 14.10
C ASP A 392 3.10 -24.14 14.63
N ASP A 393 4.05 -23.92 13.72
CA ASP A 393 5.35 -23.34 14.02
C ASP A 393 5.23 -21.85 14.44
N VAL A 394 6.28 -21.34 15.09
CA VAL A 394 6.38 -19.91 15.41
C VAL A 394 6.73 -19.13 14.14
N TRP A 395 5.83 -18.23 13.71
CA TRP A 395 6.20 -17.24 12.70
C TRP A 395 6.81 -16.02 13.37
N MET A 396 7.76 -15.45 12.67
CA MET A 396 8.55 -14.37 13.19
C MET A 396 8.02 -13.12 12.52
N LEU A 397 7.28 -12.30 13.27
CA LEU A 397 7.03 -10.93 12.79
C LEU A 397 8.35 -10.24 12.70
N ARG A 398 8.57 -9.59 11.57
CA ARG A 398 9.86 -9.59 10.89
C ARG A 398 10.22 -8.17 10.46
N GLU A 399 10.03 -7.24 11.40
CA GLU A 399 10.28 -5.78 11.44
C GLU A 399 10.46 -4.97 10.13
N ARG A 400 10.81 -3.68 10.20
CA ARG A 400 11.25 -2.63 9.19
C ARG A 400 12.77 -2.23 8.91
N THR A 401 13.51 -1.43 9.71
CA THR A 401 14.91 -0.94 9.35
C THR A 401 16.22 -1.65 9.80
N THR A 402 16.37 -2.24 10.98
CA THR A 402 17.58 -2.47 11.84
C THR A 402 17.58 -3.69 12.81
N GLY A 403 16.61 -4.62 12.76
CA GLY A 403 16.99 -6.02 12.53
C GLY A 403 16.31 -7.15 13.21
N LYS A 404 15.51 -6.85 14.22
CA LYS A 404 15.49 -7.76 15.33
C LYS A 404 14.13 -8.12 15.82
N ASP A 405 13.96 -9.40 15.96
CA ASP A 405 12.95 -10.12 16.69
C ASP A 405 11.92 -9.32 17.55
N ALA A 406 10.98 -8.56 16.95
CA ALA A 406 9.85 -7.94 17.66
C ALA A 406 8.85 -8.85 18.40
N ARG A 407 8.06 -9.64 17.65
CA ARG A 407 7.10 -10.59 18.24
C ARG A 407 7.26 -11.99 17.70
N ALA A 408 7.60 -12.91 18.60
CA ALA A 408 7.33 -14.32 18.41
C ALA A 408 5.81 -14.46 18.47
N VAL A 409 5.22 -14.95 17.40
CA VAL A 409 3.79 -15.28 17.32
C VAL A 409 3.71 -16.66 16.73
N ARG A 410 2.70 -17.46 17.08
CA ARG A 410 2.49 -18.68 16.29
C ARG A 410 2.07 -18.24 14.89
N ALA A 411 2.53 -18.94 13.87
CA ALA A 411 2.08 -18.69 12.50
C ALA A 411 0.55 -18.73 12.42
N ARG A 412 -0.04 -19.65 13.21
CA ARG A 412 -1.47 -19.77 13.44
C ARG A 412 -2.09 -18.55 14.14
N ASP A 413 -1.45 -17.93 15.13
CA ASP A 413 -1.99 -16.72 15.79
C ASP A 413 -2.13 -15.55 14.80
N LEU A 414 -1.19 -15.41 13.84
CA LEU A 414 -1.30 -14.42 12.77
C LEU A 414 -2.35 -14.78 11.74
N TRP A 415 -2.38 -16.06 11.33
CA TRP A 415 -3.37 -16.54 10.39
C TRP A 415 -4.80 -16.35 10.94
N GLU A 416 -5.00 -16.66 12.22
CA GLU A 416 -6.23 -16.35 12.95
C GLU A 416 -6.53 -14.84 12.96
N LYS A 417 -5.53 -13.96 13.14
CA LYS A 417 -5.76 -12.51 13.05
C LYS A 417 -6.11 -12.04 11.63
N ILE A 418 -5.45 -12.56 10.60
CA ILE A 418 -5.78 -12.27 9.18
C ILE A 418 -7.23 -12.69 8.91
N VAL A 419 -7.58 -13.93 9.28
CA VAL A 419 -8.94 -14.48 9.11
C VAL A 419 -9.96 -13.68 9.90
N MET A 420 -9.67 -13.32 11.16
CA MET A 420 -10.61 -12.57 12.01
C MET A 420 -10.78 -11.11 11.58
N SER A 421 -9.74 -10.44 11.08
CA SER A 421 -9.87 -9.10 10.51
C SER A 421 -10.56 -9.12 9.15
N ALA A 422 -10.19 -10.04 8.25
CA ALA A 422 -10.87 -10.20 6.97
C ALA A 422 -12.35 -10.56 7.16
N TRP A 423 -12.68 -11.35 8.19
CA TRP A 423 -14.06 -11.62 8.59
C TRP A 423 -14.78 -10.38 9.17
N LYS A 424 -14.08 -9.49 9.90
CA LYS A 424 -14.63 -8.23 10.41
C LYS A 424 -14.89 -7.19 9.31
N CYS A 425 -13.89 -6.89 8.48
CA CYS A 425 -13.82 -5.67 7.65
C CYS A 425 -13.36 -5.91 6.20
N ALA A 426 -13.33 -7.17 5.74
CA ALA A 426 -12.84 -7.62 4.42
C ALA A 426 -11.36 -7.35 4.12
N ASP A 427 -10.58 -6.87 5.10
CA ASP A 427 -9.14 -6.60 4.98
C ASP A 427 -8.37 -7.27 6.15
N PRO A 428 -7.12 -7.69 5.94
CA PRO A 428 -6.36 -7.56 4.70
C PRO A 428 -6.59 -8.74 3.75
N GLY A 429 -6.48 -8.49 2.45
CA GLY A 429 -6.34 -9.52 1.42
C GLY A 429 -5.02 -10.29 1.52
N LEU A 430 -4.80 -11.25 0.62
CA LEU A 430 -3.59 -12.08 0.59
C LEU A 430 -2.94 -12.11 -0.79
N GLN A 431 -1.60 -12.25 -0.82
CA GLN A 431 -0.81 -12.45 -2.02
C GLN A 431 0.31 -13.46 -1.80
N PHE A 432 0.59 -14.34 -2.76
CA PHE A 432 1.52 -15.46 -2.62
C PHE A 432 2.87 -15.20 -3.33
N ASP A 433 3.85 -14.66 -2.61
CA ASP A 433 5.17 -14.25 -3.12
C ASP A 433 5.84 -15.28 -4.04
N SER A 434 6.06 -16.46 -3.45
CA SER A 434 6.88 -17.52 -4.01
C SER A 434 6.25 -18.04 -5.29
N THR A 435 4.97 -18.43 -5.23
CA THR A 435 4.17 -18.87 -6.37
C THR A 435 4.26 -17.89 -7.54
N ILE A 436 4.19 -16.59 -7.29
CA ILE A 436 4.09 -15.65 -8.41
C ILE A 436 5.47 -15.32 -9.01
N ASN A 437 6.55 -15.39 -8.22
CA ASN A 437 7.91 -15.36 -8.76
C ASN A 437 8.26 -16.68 -9.50
N GLU A 438 7.73 -17.83 -9.07
CA GLU A 438 7.83 -19.10 -9.79
C GLU A 438 7.19 -19.03 -11.20
N TRP A 439 6.20 -18.15 -11.41
CA TRP A 439 5.55 -17.88 -12.70
C TRP A 439 6.07 -16.64 -13.45
N HIS A 440 7.13 -15.98 -12.98
CA HIS A 440 7.69 -14.77 -13.60
C HIS A 440 8.25 -15.06 -15.01
N THR A 441 7.86 -14.24 -15.99
CA THR A 441 8.34 -14.33 -17.38
C THR A 441 9.68 -13.64 -17.60
N CYS A 442 10.06 -12.69 -16.73
CA CYS A 442 11.26 -11.85 -16.89
C CYS A 442 12.19 -11.76 -15.67
N PRO A 443 12.54 -12.88 -14.99
CA PRO A 443 13.28 -12.86 -13.72
C PRO A 443 14.71 -12.29 -13.82
N LYS A 444 15.36 -12.34 -14.99
CA LYS A 444 16.72 -11.80 -15.17
C LYS A 444 16.75 -10.26 -15.25
N SER A 445 15.61 -9.64 -15.56
CA SER A 445 15.48 -8.18 -15.53
C SER A 445 15.22 -7.65 -14.11
N GLY A 446 14.90 -8.53 -13.17
CA GLY A 446 14.67 -8.24 -11.76
C GLY A 446 13.76 -9.28 -11.12
N ARG A 447 13.92 -9.49 -9.80
CA ARG A 447 12.84 -10.05 -8.99
C ARG A 447 11.62 -9.13 -9.14
N ILE A 448 10.43 -9.68 -9.00
CA ILE A 448 9.27 -8.91 -8.53
C ILE A 448 9.64 -8.49 -7.09
N ASN A 449 10.03 -7.23 -6.83
CA ASN A 449 11.01 -6.91 -5.74
C ASN A 449 10.61 -5.87 -4.68
N ALA A 450 9.72 -4.95 -4.98
CA ALA A 450 8.41 -5.29 -4.48
C ALA A 450 7.38 -5.17 -5.58
N SER A 451 6.79 -4.03 -5.93
CA SER A 451 6.92 -2.63 -5.50
C SER A 451 7.77 -2.20 -4.25
N ASN A 452 9.13 -1.95 -4.32
CA ASN A 452 10.08 -1.14 -3.42
C ASN A 452 10.38 -1.49 -1.91
N PRO A 453 11.40 -0.95 -1.13
CA PRO A 453 12.91 -0.95 -1.14
C PRO A 453 13.70 -1.15 0.26
N CYS A 454 14.65 -0.27 0.78
CA CYS A 454 16.15 -0.55 0.94
C CYS A 454 17.03 0.20 2.08
N VAL A 455 18.20 0.90 1.87
CA VAL A 455 19.19 1.37 2.95
C VAL A 455 20.08 2.68 2.76
N THR A 456 20.61 3.43 3.77
CA THR A 456 21.30 4.76 3.53
C THR A 456 22.73 4.82 3.00
N ALA A 457 23.06 5.93 2.31
CA ALA A 457 24.43 6.35 1.94
C ALA A 457 25.44 6.21 3.09
N GLU A 458 25.16 6.87 4.20
CA GLU A 458 26.08 7.07 5.33
C GLU A 458 26.33 5.80 6.15
N THR A 459 25.65 4.70 5.83
CA THR A 459 25.79 3.45 6.54
C THR A 459 27.04 2.68 6.10
N LEU A 460 27.88 2.39 7.09
CA LEU A 460 29.12 1.66 6.98
C LEU A 460 28.83 0.16 6.89
N VAL A 461 28.82 -0.36 5.67
CA VAL A 461 28.70 -1.80 5.41
C VAL A 461 30.04 -2.49 5.66
N ALA A 462 30.01 -3.69 6.21
CA ALA A 462 31.18 -4.54 6.38
C ALA A 462 31.61 -5.14 5.04
N THR A 463 32.82 -4.84 4.63
CA THR A 463 33.41 -5.31 3.36
C THR A 463 34.72 -6.05 3.60
N ASP A 464 35.30 -6.63 2.54
CA ASP A 464 36.65 -7.18 2.52
C ASP A 464 37.77 -6.16 2.85
N ARG A 465 37.40 -4.89 3.10
CA ARG A 465 38.28 -3.75 3.39
C ARG A 465 38.03 -3.11 4.77
N GLY A 466 37.16 -3.69 5.59
CA GLY A 466 36.74 -3.13 6.88
C GLY A 466 35.30 -2.61 6.81
N LEU A 467 35.11 -1.31 7.06
CA LEU A 467 33.82 -0.64 6.98
C LEU A 467 33.86 0.44 5.91
N GLU A 468 32.94 0.40 4.94
CA GLU A 468 32.82 1.34 3.81
C GLU A 468 31.38 1.88 3.71
N ARG A 469 31.19 3.17 3.40
CA ARG A 469 29.86 3.78 3.25
C ARG A 469 29.19 3.25 1.99
N ILE A 470 28.02 2.63 2.09
CA ILE A 470 27.33 2.02 0.92
C ILE A 470 26.98 3.03 -0.17
N GLY A 471 26.79 4.32 0.18
CA GLY A 471 26.63 5.40 -0.80
C GLY A 471 27.86 5.61 -1.70
N GLU A 472 29.07 5.35 -1.20
CA GLU A 472 30.30 5.38 -2.00
C GLU A 472 30.43 4.15 -2.91
N LEU A 473 29.76 3.04 -2.56
CA LEU A 473 29.86 1.75 -3.24
C LEU A 473 28.90 1.60 -4.43
N VAL A 474 28.09 2.61 -4.74
CA VAL A 474 27.11 2.60 -5.83
C VAL A 474 27.74 2.24 -7.18
N GLY A 475 27.11 1.30 -7.88
CA GLY A 475 27.57 0.79 -9.17
C GLY A 475 28.82 -0.08 -9.10
N GLN A 476 29.34 -0.36 -7.91
CA GLN A 476 30.50 -1.24 -7.70
C GLN A 476 30.04 -2.63 -7.25
N SER A 477 30.88 -3.62 -7.52
CA SER A 477 30.86 -4.94 -6.89
C SER A 477 31.81 -4.95 -5.68
N ARG A 478 31.50 -5.73 -4.64
CA ARG A 478 32.34 -5.82 -3.44
C ARG A 478 32.14 -7.16 -2.72
N GLY A 479 33.14 -7.60 -1.97
CA GLY A 479 32.98 -8.68 -0.99
C GLY A 479 32.32 -8.11 0.25
N ILE A 480 31.12 -8.57 0.56
CA ILE A 480 30.27 -8.04 1.62
C ILE A 480 30.06 -9.11 2.70
N LYS A 481 30.16 -8.74 3.98
CA LYS A 481 30.04 -9.69 5.07
C LYS A 481 28.58 -10.00 5.39
N SER A 482 28.24 -11.24 5.70
CA SER A 482 26.89 -11.65 6.14
C SER A 482 26.80 -11.97 7.64
N ILE A 483 25.58 -12.20 8.09
CA ILE A 483 25.11 -12.59 9.42
C ILE A 483 25.70 -13.92 9.91
N ASP A 484 26.16 -14.78 9.00
CA ASP A 484 26.85 -16.03 9.33
C ASP A 484 28.35 -15.82 9.63
N GLY A 485 28.85 -14.59 9.46
CA GLY A 485 30.22 -14.17 9.68
C GLY A 485 31.15 -14.30 8.48
N LYS A 486 30.70 -14.85 7.35
CA LYS A 486 31.49 -15.00 6.10
C LYS A 486 31.35 -13.78 5.19
N MET A 487 32.17 -13.75 4.13
CA MET A 487 32.11 -12.78 3.05
C MET A 487 31.48 -13.44 1.81
N HIS A 488 30.49 -12.78 1.23
CA HIS A 488 29.79 -13.18 0.01
C HIS A 488 30.02 -12.12 -1.07
N TRP A 489 29.99 -12.50 -2.34
CA TRP A 489 30.29 -11.56 -3.43
C TRP A 489 29.01 -10.93 -3.98
N VAL A 490 28.90 -9.60 -3.88
CA VAL A 490 27.74 -8.87 -4.37
C VAL A 490 28.13 -8.03 -5.58
N GLU A 491 27.50 -8.33 -6.71
CA GLU A 491 27.83 -7.71 -8.01
C GLU A 491 27.30 -6.27 -8.14
N LYS A 492 26.15 -5.98 -7.53
CA LYS A 492 25.42 -4.73 -7.72
C LYS A 492 24.98 -4.13 -6.38
N ILE A 493 25.59 -3.00 -6.07
CA ILE A 493 25.18 -2.06 -5.01
C ILE A 493 24.56 -0.85 -5.74
N PHE A 494 23.35 -0.43 -5.42
CA PHE A 494 22.56 0.46 -6.28
C PHE A 494 21.64 1.42 -5.51
N PRO A 495 21.41 2.67 -6.00
CA PRO A 495 20.44 3.59 -5.42
C PRO A 495 19.02 3.07 -5.57
N THR A 496 18.19 3.43 -4.60
CA THR A 496 16.79 3.01 -4.47
C THR A 496 15.99 4.22 -4.02
N GLY A 497 16.05 5.26 -4.85
CA GLY A 497 15.57 6.59 -4.52
C GLY A 497 16.23 7.21 -3.28
N THR A 498 15.53 8.19 -2.72
CA THR A 498 15.83 8.82 -1.43
C THR A 498 14.76 8.39 -0.44
N LYS A 499 15.00 8.42 0.88
CA LYS A 499 14.03 8.03 1.93
C LYS A 499 14.26 8.77 3.27
N PRO A 500 13.27 8.92 4.18
CA PRO A 500 13.63 8.85 5.57
C PRO A 500 14.49 7.64 5.91
N VAL A 501 15.17 7.73 7.05
CA VAL A 501 16.05 6.72 7.65
C VAL A 501 15.67 6.42 9.12
N TYR A 502 15.20 5.26 9.59
CA TYR A 502 14.95 5.05 11.04
C TYR A 502 16.18 4.39 11.71
N GLU A 503 17.02 5.15 12.45
CA GLU A 503 18.34 4.74 13.00
C GLU A 503 18.26 3.79 14.21
N LEU A 504 18.94 2.64 14.23
CA LEU A 504 19.08 1.83 15.45
C LEU A 504 19.63 2.64 16.61
N ARG A 505 19.16 2.41 17.84
CA ARG A 505 20.11 2.39 18.95
C ARG A 505 19.78 1.32 19.97
N THR A 506 20.76 0.46 20.20
CA THR A 506 20.62 -0.70 21.09
C THR A 506 20.72 -0.29 22.56
N LYS A 507 20.43 -1.19 23.50
CA LYS A 507 20.60 -0.93 24.95
C LYS A 507 22.04 -0.59 25.29
N SER A 508 22.99 -1.02 24.47
CA SER A 508 24.39 -0.64 24.58
C SER A 508 24.72 0.57 23.68
N GLY A 509 23.96 0.84 22.62
CA GLY A 509 23.92 2.16 21.97
C GLY A 509 24.24 2.17 20.48
N TYR A 510 24.58 1.00 19.91
CA TYR A 510 25.02 0.82 18.52
C TYR A 510 24.03 1.44 17.54
N ARG A 511 24.52 2.31 16.64
CA ARG A 511 23.67 3.06 15.70
C ARG A 511 23.81 2.54 14.27
N LEU A 512 22.68 2.41 13.58
CA LEU A 512 22.61 1.98 12.19
C LEU A 512 21.49 2.75 11.49
N LYS A 513 21.82 3.57 10.49
CA LYS A 513 20.87 4.37 9.69
C LYS A 513 20.42 3.58 8.46
N LEU A 514 19.13 3.33 8.29
CA LEU A 514 18.56 2.84 7.03
C LEU A 514 17.05 2.91 7.09
N THR A 515 16.42 2.60 5.98
CA THR A 515 15.09 3.09 5.66
C THR A 515 14.05 2.11 6.14
N GLY A 516 12.80 2.57 6.17
CA GLY A 516 11.55 1.85 6.46
C GLY A 516 11.69 0.45 7.09
N ASP A 517 12.27 -0.53 6.41
CA ASP A 517 11.74 -1.21 5.26
C ASP A 517 12.51 -2.52 4.96
N HIS A 518 13.84 -2.46 5.02
CA HIS A 518 14.80 -3.48 4.64
C HIS A 518 15.32 -4.37 5.80
N GLN A 519 15.42 -5.70 5.61
CA GLN A 519 15.63 -6.71 6.69
C GLN A 519 16.96 -6.63 7.40
N VAL A 520 17.12 -7.00 8.69
CA VAL A 520 18.38 -6.83 9.45
C VAL A 520 18.70 -7.92 10.54
N PHE A 521 18.34 -9.19 10.33
CA PHE A 521 18.69 -10.41 11.12
C PHE A 521 19.03 -10.35 12.62
N THR A 522 18.34 -11.18 13.43
CA THR A 522 18.78 -11.55 14.77
C THR A 522 18.57 -12.98 15.28
N GLU A 523 19.19 -13.21 16.45
CA GLU A 523 19.43 -14.48 17.12
C GLU A 523 18.19 -15.22 17.63
N ASN A 524 17.18 -14.51 18.13
CA ASN A 524 16.00 -15.16 18.66
C ASN A 524 15.04 -15.61 17.56
N ARG A 525 14.94 -14.92 16.40
CA ARG A 525 13.88 -15.13 15.38
C ARG A 525 14.16 -14.67 13.92
N GLY A 526 15.38 -14.30 13.54
CA GLY A 526 15.78 -14.10 12.13
C GLY A 526 15.61 -12.67 11.59
N ASP A 527 15.30 -12.57 10.30
CA ASP A 527 15.51 -11.40 9.42
C ASP A 527 14.44 -10.32 9.61
N VAL A 528 14.46 -9.68 10.76
CA VAL A 528 13.25 -9.10 11.34
C VAL A 528 13.39 -7.58 11.22
N LYS A 529 12.98 -6.99 10.12
CA LYS A 529 13.60 -5.81 9.53
C LYS A 529 14.15 -4.66 10.45
N ALA A 530 13.40 -3.78 11.17
CA ALA A 530 13.45 -3.17 12.56
C ALA A 530 12.17 -2.44 13.06
N CYS A 531 11.30 -1.93 12.20
CA CYS A 531 10.20 -1.06 12.55
C CYS A 531 9.14 -1.41 13.62
N GLU A 532 9.30 -2.42 14.47
CA GLU A 532 8.57 -2.43 15.72
C GLU A 532 9.56 -2.32 16.92
N LEU A 533 10.85 -1.91 16.70
CA LEU A 533 12.07 -2.47 17.33
C LEU A 533 12.03 -2.45 18.84
N ARG A 534 11.77 -3.62 19.41
CA ARG A 534 11.42 -3.75 20.81
C ARG A 534 12.65 -3.96 21.65
N LYS A 535 12.48 -3.54 22.90
CA LYS A 535 13.57 -3.40 23.84
C LYS A 535 14.06 -4.75 24.36
N ASP A 536 13.47 -5.84 23.89
CA ASP A 536 13.81 -7.23 24.10
C ASP A 536 14.72 -7.79 22.99
N ASP A 537 14.86 -7.11 21.84
CA ASP A 537 15.22 -7.79 20.60
C ASP A 537 16.72 -7.71 20.32
N VAL A 538 17.37 -8.85 20.11
CA VAL A 538 18.78 -9.04 20.45
C VAL A 538 19.66 -9.07 19.20
N VAL A 539 20.32 -7.97 18.81
CA VAL A 539 21.12 -7.93 17.55
C VAL A 539 22.10 -9.06 17.54
N ARG A 540 22.30 -9.76 16.41
CA ARG A 540 23.62 -10.33 16.19
C ARG A 540 24.56 -9.17 15.88
N LEU A 541 25.44 -8.81 16.82
CA LEU A 541 26.44 -7.77 16.61
C LEU A 541 27.67 -8.42 15.95
N VAL A 542 27.86 -8.15 14.65
CA VAL A 542 28.96 -8.71 13.86
C VAL A 542 29.99 -7.62 13.58
N GLY A 543 31.18 -7.74 14.16
CA GLY A 543 32.31 -6.91 13.75
C GLY A 543 32.68 -7.18 12.29
N ALA A 544 32.91 -6.12 11.51
CA ALA A 544 33.25 -6.24 10.08
C ALA A 544 34.57 -7.00 9.89
N GLY A 545 35.59 -6.60 10.66
CA GLY A 545 36.97 -7.02 10.49
C GLY A 545 37.88 -5.81 10.55
N PHE A 546 39.07 -5.93 9.97
CA PHE A 546 40.07 -4.86 9.93
C PHE A 546 40.44 -4.56 8.48
N GLY A 547 40.72 -3.30 8.18
CA GLY A 547 41.14 -2.87 6.86
C GLY A 547 42.65 -2.98 6.68
N LYS A 548 43.20 -2.12 5.82
CA LYS A 548 44.61 -2.12 5.38
C LYS A 548 45.24 -0.73 5.32
N GLU A 549 44.52 0.31 5.74
CA GLU A 549 45.05 1.67 5.85
C GLU A 549 45.97 1.80 7.08
N THR A 550 46.82 2.83 7.08
CA THR A 550 47.75 3.17 8.18
C THR A 550 47.86 4.68 8.34
N SER A 551 48.02 5.14 9.58
CA SER A 551 48.35 6.52 9.96
C SER A 551 49.87 6.80 9.98
N GLY A 552 50.68 5.76 9.75
CA GLY A 552 52.14 5.76 9.74
C GLY A 552 52.74 5.02 10.94
N SER A 553 52.09 5.05 12.10
CA SER A 553 52.49 4.26 13.27
C SER A 553 51.37 4.16 14.33
N SER A 554 51.44 3.15 15.19
CA SER A 554 50.51 3.01 16.33
C SER A 554 50.60 4.17 17.32
N GLU A 555 51.80 4.74 17.54
CA GLU A 555 52.00 5.93 18.37
C GLU A 555 51.31 7.17 17.77
N THR A 556 51.26 7.27 16.45
CA THR A 556 50.56 8.34 15.74
C THR A 556 49.05 8.22 15.91
N ALA A 557 48.50 7.01 15.72
CA ALA A 557 47.11 6.71 16.05
C ALA A 557 46.79 7.03 17.53
N GLN A 558 47.65 6.64 18.46
CA GLN A 558 47.49 6.88 19.90
C GLN A 558 47.55 8.38 20.27
N LEU A 559 48.40 9.17 19.61
CA LEU A 559 48.42 10.63 19.75
C LEU A 559 47.13 11.28 19.23
N ILE A 560 46.58 10.81 18.10
CA ILE A 560 45.27 11.25 17.61
C ILE A 560 44.20 10.96 18.67
N GLY A 561 44.22 9.77 19.26
CA GLY A 561 43.33 9.39 20.36
C GLY A 561 43.38 10.36 21.55
N LEU A 562 44.58 10.67 22.07
CA LEU A 562 44.75 11.64 23.16
C LEU A 562 44.21 13.04 22.81
N LEU A 563 44.45 13.51 21.58
CA LEU A 563 43.98 14.82 21.13
C LEU A 563 42.47 14.88 20.90
N VAL A 564 41.84 13.75 20.54
CA VAL A 564 40.39 13.62 20.47
C VAL A 564 39.75 13.67 21.86
N GLY A 565 40.46 13.29 22.92
CA GLY A 565 40.08 13.51 24.32
C GLY A 565 40.39 14.93 24.83
N ASP A 566 41.42 15.08 25.64
CA ASP A 566 41.88 16.33 26.32
C ASP A 566 42.41 17.44 25.38
N GLY A 567 42.21 17.33 24.05
CA GLY A 567 42.77 18.24 23.05
C GLY A 567 41.77 19.06 22.24
N CYS A 568 42.24 20.11 21.58
CA CYS A 568 41.51 20.87 20.56
C CYS A 568 42.45 21.70 19.68
N ILE A 569 42.03 21.99 18.45
CA ILE A 569 42.66 22.98 17.58
C ILE A 569 41.91 24.31 17.71
N THR A 570 42.65 25.41 17.83
CA THR A 570 42.07 26.77 17.90
C THR A 570 42.82 27.78 17.04
N ARG A 571 42.12 28.82 16.61
CA ARG A 571 42.66 29.95 15.84
C ARG A 571 43.13 31.02 16.81
N THR A 572 44.40 31.40 16.72
CA THR A 572 44.97 32.46 17.55
C THR A 572 44.63 33.85 17.00
N ALA A 573 44.59 34.87 17.86
CA ALA A 573 44.34 36.25 17.46
C ALA A 573 45.45 36.83 16.55
N ASN A 574 46.64 36.21 16.57
CA ASN A 574 47.76 36.58 15.70
C ASN A 574 47.54 36.05 14.29
N ARG A 575 47.48 36.98 13.32
CA ARG A 575 47.54 36.65 11.90
C ARG A 575 48.98 36.33 11.48
N ASP A 576 49.12 35.49 10.46
CA ASP A 576 50.40 35.26 9.80
C ASP A 576 50.70 36.33 8.72
N ALA A 577 51.78 36.12 7.96
CA ALA A 577 52.24 37.06 6.93
C ALA A 577 51.34 37.12 5.67
N ALA A 578 50.45 36.15 5.47
CA ALA A 578 49.42 36.20 4.42
C ALA A 578 48.12 36.87 4.92
N GLY A 579 48.00 37.07 6.24
CA GLY A 579 46.83 37.65 6.89
C GLY A 579 45.83 36.61 7.42
N GLU A 580 46.13 35.31 7.33
CA GLU A 580 45.27 34.26 7.88
C GLU A 580 45.49 34.08 9.39
N GLN A 581 44.49 33.55 10.11
CA GLN A 581 44.59 33.34 11.56
C GLN A 581 45.32 32.02 11.87
N ARG A 582 46.43 32.10 12.61
CA ARG A 582 47.30 30.96 12.84
C ARG A 582 46.65 29.91 13.76
N ARG A 583 46.49 28.68 13.25
CA ARG A 583 45.90 27.51 13.94
C ARG A 583 46.94 26.78 14.81
N VAL A 584 46.51 26.27 15.97
CA VAL A 584 47.35 25.52 16.94
C VAL A 584 46.51 24.44 17.62
N ALA A 585 46.97 23.18 17.61
CA ALA A 585 46.44 22.13 18.49
C ALA A 585 47.03 22.27 19.90
N PHE A 586 46.22 21.98 20.90
CA PHE A 586 46.62 21.83 22.29
C PHE A 586 46.15 20.49 22.85
N LEU A 587 46.85 19.98 23.85
CA LEU A 587 46.44 18.87 24.73
C LEU A 587 46.61 19.37 26.17
N THR A 588 45.60 19.23 27.05
CA THR A 588 45.66 19.77 28.42
C THR A 588 45.17 18.75 29.44
N VAL A 589 46.08 18.19 30.25
CA VAL A 589 45.79 17.16 31.26
C VAL A 589 45.91 17.71 32.68
N ASP A 590 45.42 16.99 33.69
CA ASP A 590 45.68 17.30 35.10
C ASP A 590 47.19 17.20 35.42
N LYS A 591 47.68 17.98 36.39
CA LYS A 591 49.08 17.94 36.82
C LYS A 591 49.52 16.56 37.34
N ALA A 592 48.58 15.74 37.85
CA ALA A 592 48.84 14.36 38.24
C ALA A 592 49.06 13.39 37.06
N GLU A 593 48.74 13.80 35.83
CA GLU A 593 48.88 13.03 34.59
C GLU A 593 49.93 13.64 33.63
N VAL A 594 50.86 14.46 34.16
CA VAL A 594 51.92 15.16 33.41
C VAL A 594 52.80 14.24 32.54
N GLU A 595 52.96 12.97 32.89
CA GLU A 595 53.73 11.98 32.11
C GLU A 595 53.10 11.71 30.74
N ILE A 596 51.77 11.74 30.62
CA ILE A 596 51.03 11.61 29.35
C ILE A 596 51.26 12.85 28.46
N ALA A 597 51.31 14.05 29.04
CA ALA A 597 51.71 15.25 28.32
C ALA A 597 53.19 15.21 27.88
N GLY A 598 54.06 14.61 28.70
CA GLY A 598 55.45 14.32 28.36
C GLY A 598 55.56 13.41 27.14
N TRP A 599 54.85 12.28 27.15
CA TRP A 599 54.77 11.31 26.04
C TRP A 599 54.25 11.97 24.76
N ALA A 600 53.12 12.69 24.83
CA ALA A 600 52.52 13.34 23.66
C ALA A 600 53.44 14.41 23.07
N ASN A 601 54.12 15.20 23.91
CA ASN A 601 55.11 16.18 23.45
C ASN A 601 56.36 15.51 22.84
N ALA A 602 56.77 14.35 23.36
CA ALA A 602 57.86 13.57 22.78
C ALA A 602 57.50 13.05 21.38
N HIS A 603 56.33 12.43 21.19
CA HIS A 603 55.91 11.93 19.87
C HIS A 603 55.70 13.06 18.86
N ILE A 604 55.04 14.15 19.25
CA ILE A 604 54.91 15.36 18.41
C ILE A 604 56.28 15.87 17.93
N ASN A 605 57.31 15.81 18.78
CA ASN A 605 58.67 16.23 18.42
C ASN A 605 59.44 15.20 17.58
N GLN A 606 59.02 13.92 17.56
CA GLN A 606 59.54 12.88 16.66
C GLN A 606 58.92 12.98 15.26
N MET A 607 57.61 13.27 15.16
CA MET A 607 56.92 13.51 13.87
C MET A 607 57.45 14.76 13.14
N ARG A 608 57.98 15.76 13.87
CA ARG A 608 58.46 17.03 13.28
C ARG A 608 59.56 16.83 12.22
N PRO A 609 60.70 16.15 12.50
CA PRO A 609 61.69 15.82 11.48
C PRO A 609 61.14 15.15 10.23
N GLU A 610 60.25 14.16 10.38
CA GLU A 610 59.68 13.40 9.26
C GLU A 610 58.85 14.28 8.33
N LEU A 611 58.14 15.24 8.91
CA LEU A 611 57.36 16.25 8.19
C LEU A 611 58.18 17.52 7.84
N GLY A 612 59.51 17.50 8.01
CA GLY A 612 60.43 18.57 7.59
C GLY A 612 60.59 19.76 8.55
N GLU A 613 60.15 19.67 9.80
CA GLU A 613 60.29 20.70 10.85
C GLU A 613 61.51 20.48 11.77
N HIS A 614 62.68 20.18 11.20
CA HIS A 614 63.88 19.73 11.94
C HIS A 614 64.37 20.64 13.11
N ASN A 615 63.98 21.92 13.15
CA ASN A 615 64.46 22.93 14.10
C ASN A 615 63.38 23.51 15.03
N LYS A 616 62.29 22.78 15.29
CA LYS A 616 61.26 23.18 16.27
C LYS A 616 61.05 22.07 17.30
N GLN A 617 60.90 22.43 18.57
CA GLN A 617 60.47 21.51 19.63
C GLN A 617 59.38 22.17 20.47
N GLY A 618 58.35 21.40 20.80
CA GLY A 618 57.37 21.75 21.83
C GLY A 618 57.92 21.40 23.22
N SER A 619 57.37 22.06 24.24
CA SER A 619 57.61 21.80 25.65
C SER A 619 56.29 21.72 26.41
N VAL A 620 56.22 20.87 27.45
CA VAL A 620 55.07 20.84 28.36
C VAL A 620 55.06 22.13 29.19
N THR A 621 53.94 22.82 29.20
CA THR A 621 53.70 24.04 29.99
C THR A 621 52.85 23.66 31.20
N GLU A 622 53.41 23.74 32.40
CA GLU A 622 52.70 23.44 33.64
C GLU A 622 52.10 24.67 34.32
N THR A 623 51.01 24.45 35.04
CA THR A 623 50.40 25.42 35.98
C THR A 623 50.37 24.83 37.40
N VAL A 624 49.62 25.46 38.31
CA VAL A 624 49.36 24.93 39.65
C VAL A 624 48.49 23.66 39.60
N THR A 625 47.66 23.48 38.57
CA THR A 625 46.65 22.41 38.49
C THR A 625 46.69 21.57 37.21
N THR A 626 47.34 22.02 36.13
CA THR A 626 47.33 21.34 34.82
C THR A 626 48.70 21.30 34.14
N ALA A 627 48.85 20.41 33.16
CA ALA A 627 49.99 20.33 32.25
C ALA A 627 49.52 20.38 30.79
N ARG A 628 50.19 21.15 29.92
CA ARG A 628 49.70 21.46 28.57
C ARG A 628 50.76 21.32 27.48
N VAL A 629 50.41 20.68 26.36
CA VAL A 629 51.21 20.58 25.13
C VAL A 629 50.59 21.46 24.04
N ALA A 630 51.41 21.93 23.08
CA ALA A 630 50.95 22.75 21.96
C ALA A 630 51.70 22.45 20.65
N VAL A 631 50.99 22.30 19.53
CA VAL A 631 51.57 22.15 18.18
C VAL A 631 50.85 23.02 17.14
N GLY A 632 51.56 24.03 16.64
CA GLY A 632 51.14 24.90 15.53
C GLY A 632 51.92 24.63 14.25
N SER A 633 52.05 23.36 13.87
CA SER A 633 52.67 22.93 12.61
C SER A 633 51.58 22.55 11.60
N PRO A 634 51.44 23.24 10.46
CA PRO A 634 50.40 22.92 9.48
C PRO A 634 50.43 21.47 8.98
N ARG A 635 51.62 20.86 8.87
CA ARG A 635 51.78 19.47 8.39
C ARG A 635 51.32 18.45 9.43
N ILE A 636 51.71 18.60 10.69
CA ILE A 636 51.23 17.72 11.78
C ILE A 636 49.72 17.89 11.94
N LEU A 637 49.21 19.14 11.95
CA LEU A 637 47.78 19.41 12.04
C LEU A 637 47.00 18.73 10.91
N HIS A 638 47.47 18.81 9.66
CA HIS A 638 46.83 18.16 8.52
C HIS A 638 46.85 16.62 8.60
N GLN A 639 47.94 16.01 9.07
CA GLN A 639 47.98 14.56 9.29
C GLN A 639 46.98 14.12 10.38
N LEU A 640 46.85 14.88 11.48
CA LEU A 640 45.86 14.62 12.52
C LEU A 640 44.42 14.79 12.00
N GLU A 641 44.17 15.86 11.22
CA GLU A 641 42.89 16.18 10.58
C GLU A 641 42.44 15.15 9.54
N THR A 642 43.38 14.37 8.98
CA THR A 642 43.08 13.26 8.07
C THR A 642 42.30 12.14 8.77
N PHE A 643 42.46 11.99 10.10
CA PHE A 643 41.85 10.92 10.90
C PHE A 643 40.79 11.41 11.90
N ALA A 644 40.84 12.67 12.35
CA ALA A 644 39.86 13.22 13.30
C ALA A 644 39.59 14.73 13.16
N VAL A 645 38.33 15.14 13.36
CA VAL A 645 37.91 16.55 13.43
C VAL A 645 38.21 17.12 14.82
N LEU A 646 38.98 18.21 14.87
CA LEU A 646 39.55 18.74 16.13
C LEU A 646 39.38 20.26 16.37
N ASP A 647 38.93 21.07 15.39
CA ASP A 647 38.74 22.53 15.54
C ASP A 647 37.28 23.01 15.59
N HIS A 648 36.30 22.12 15.38
CA HIS A 648 34.87 22.47 15.34
C HIS A 648 34.19 22.54 16.73
N GLY A 649 34.96 22.64 17.82
CA GLY A 649 34.45 22.55 19.19
C GLY A 649 34.45 21.12 19.74
N SER A 650 34.19 20.98 21.03
CA SER A 650 34.24 19.71 21.76
C SER A 650 33.14 18.71 21.37
N GLU A 651 31.97 19.26 21.07
CA GLU A 651 30.71 18.60 20.75
C GLU A 651 30.67 18.05 19.31
N ASN A 652 31.52 18.58 18.41
CA ASN A 652 31.59 18.19 17.00
C ASN A 652 32.83 17.33 16.66
N LYS A 653 33.57 16.84 17.66
CA LYS A 653 34.68 15.92 17.45
C LYS A 653 34.18 14.58 16.89
N VAL A 654 34.81 14.07 15.85
CA VAL A 654 34.54 12.77 15.21
C VAL A 654 35.81 12.21 14.56
N PHE A 655 35.86 10.89 14.33
CA PHE A 655 36.80 10.26 13.41
C PHE A 655 36.32 10.33 11.96
N THR A 656 37.26 10.27 11.02
CA THR A 656 37.01 10.19 9.57
C THR A 656 36.94 8.75 9.06
N ASP A 657 36.49 8.57 7.82
CA ASP A 657 36.26 7.24 7.22
C ASP A 657 37.53 6.40 7.05
N VAL A 658 38.70 7.03 7.02
CA VAL A 658 39.99 6.32 6.96
C VAL A 658 40.22 5.53 8.25
N ALA A 659 39.78 6.04 9.42
CA ALA A 659 39.96 5.38 10.71
C ALA A 659 39.29 3.99 10.76
N PHE A 660 38.13 3.82 10.12
CA PHE A 660 37.40 2.55 10.07
C PHE A 660 38.03 1.51 9.11
N ARG A 661 38.91 1.96 8.20
CA ARG A 661 39.67 1.14 7.24
C ARG A 661 41.12 0.89 7.68
N LEU A 662 41.53 1.37 8.86
CA LEU A 662 42.82 1.07 9.48
C LEU A 662 42.98 -0.42 9.82
N GLU A 663 44.24 -0.87 9.95
CA GLU A 663 44.57 -2.19 10.47
C GLU A 663 44.38 -2.36 12.00
N ARG A 664 44.41 -3.62 12.47
CA ARG A 664 44.06 -3.99 13.85
C ARG A 664 44.92 -3.33 14.93
N ALA A 665 46.22 -3.17 14.70
CA ALA A 665 47.12 -2.58 15.71
C ALA A 665 46.81 -1.10 15.93
N GLU A 666 46.64 -0.35 14.84
CA GLU A 666 46.38 1.10 14.91
C GLU A 666 44.98 1.42 15.42
N GLN A 667 43.93 0.65 15.08
CA GLN A 667 42.61 0.83 15.68
C GLN A 667 42.63 0.62 17.20
N ALA A 668 43.44 -0.32 17.71
CA ALA A 668 43.63 -0.51 19.15
C ALA A 668 44.40 0.65 19.79
N ALA A 669 45.45 1.15 19.15
CA ALA A 669 46.27 2.25 19.66
C ALA A 669 45.50 3.59 19.70
N LEU A 670 44.70 3.87 18.66
CA LEU A 670 43.77 5.01 18.58
C LEU A 670 42.83 5.06 19.79
N LEU A 671 42.23 3.91 20.13
CA LEU A 671 41.32 3.77 21.27
C LEU A 671 42.07 3.85 22.62
N ARG A 672 43.25 3.23 22.74
CA ARG A 672 44.11 3.33 23.95
C ARG A 672 44.41 4.78 24.31
N GLY A 673 44.72 5.61 23.32
CA GLY A 673 44.95 7.04 23.51
C GLY A 673 43.72 7.76 24.03
N LEU A 674 42.57 7.60 23.36
CA LEU A 674 41.32 8.28 23.74
C LEU A 674 40.83 7.90 25.15
N PHE A 675 40.88 6.62 25.51
CA PHE A 675 40.53 6.18 26.86
C PHE A 675 41.56 6.63 27.90
N THR A 676 42.82 6.90 27.54
CA THR A 676 43.83 7.38 28.50
C THR A 676 43.55 8.81 28.96
N ALA A 677 43.05 9.68 28.08
CA ALA A 677 42.58 11.02 28.42
C ALA A 677 41.24 10.95 29.18
N ASP A 678 40.13 10.95 28.44
CA ASP A 678 38.76 11.12 28.95
C ASP A 678 38.19 9.86 29.66
N GLY A 679 38.96 8.78 29.76
CA GLY A 679 38.52 7.54 30.37
C GLY A 679 38.65 7.49 31.91
N THR A 680 37.89 6.59 32.53
CA THR A 680 37.83 6.43 33.99
C THR A 680 37.59 4.97 34.38
N VAL A 681 38.20 4.51 35.47
CA VAL A 681 37.91 3.21 36.10
C VAL A 681 37.08 3.43 37.36
N ALA A 682 35.98 2.70 37.51
CA ALA A 682 35.03 2.88 38.60
C ALA A 682 34.76 1.57 39.36
N ASN A 683 34.70 1.67 40.70
CA ASN A 683 34.37 0.57 41.60
C ASN A 683 33.56 1.11 42.80
N TYR A 684 32.23 1.07 42.69
CA TYR A 684 31.30 1.61 43.68
C TYR A 684 30.41 0.52 44.30
N GLY A 685 31.06 -0.49 44.88
CA GLY A 685 30.40 -1.63 45.53
C GLY A 685 29.81 -2.67 44.55
N GLU A 686 29.11 -3.66 45.10
CA GLU A 686 28.68 -4.91 44.42
C GLU A 686 27.85 -4.74 43.13
N LYS A 687 27.36 -3.54 42.82
CA LYS A 687 26.47 -3.26 41.69
C LYS A 687 26.98 -2.22 40.70
N SER A 688 28.25 -1.80 40.79
CA SER A 688 28.85 -0.82 39.86
C SER A 688 30.36 -0.92 39.73
N GLN A 689 30.84 -1.82 38.86
CA GLN A 689 32.24 -1.86 38.41
C GLN A 689 32.32 -1.79 36.88
N TYR A 690 33.10 -0.85 36.34
CA TYR A 690 33.22 -0.60 34.89
C TYR A 690 34.43 0.28 34.53
N VAL A 691 34.86 0.18 33.28
CA VAL A 691 35.60 1.25 32.57
C VAL A 691 34.57 2.21 31.97
N ALA A 692 34.88 3.50 31.91
CA ALA A 692 34.08 4.54 31.29
C ALA A 692 34.93 5.42 30.36
N LEU A 693 34.25 6.12 29.46
CA LEU A 693 34.73 7.22 28.62
C LEU A 693 33.60 8.26 28.58
N ASP A 694 33.82 9.44 29.16
CA ASP A 694 32.82 10.51 29.23
C ASP A 694 33.10 11.57 28.15
N SER A 695 32.09 12.03 27.41
CA SER A 695 32.26 13.05 26.37
C SER A 695 30.99 13.84 26.11
N VAL A 696 31.14 15.02 25.47
CA VAL A 696 30.03 15.81 24.89
C VAL A 696 29.74 15.44 23.44
N SER A 697 30.69 14.86 22.70
CA SER A 697 30.42 14.34 21.34
C SER A 697 29.79 12.95 21.43
N LEU A 698 28.50 12.88 21.11
CA LEU A 698 27.74 11.63 21.09
C LEU A 698 28.01 10.78 19.82
N GLU A 699 28.46 11.43 18.74
CA GLU A 699 28.84 10.75 17.50
C GLU A 699 30.17 10.01 17.68
N LEU A 700 31.20 10.68 18.20
CA LEU A 700 32.49 10.06 18.54
C LEU A 700 32.32 8.77 19.37
N LEU A 701 31.49 8.81 20.42
CA LEU A 701 31.24 7.63 21.24
C LEU A 701 30.54 6.50 20.45
N SER A 702 29.70 6.84 19.48
CA SER A 702 29.02 5.87 18.60
C SER A 702 29.99 5.25 17.58
N GLN A 703 30.93 6.04 17.04
CA GLN A 703 32.02 5.58 16.18
C GLN A 703 33.01 4.67 16.93
N VAL A 704 33.47 5.09 18.11
CA VAL A 704 34.30 4.29 19.04
C VAL A 704 33.65 2.93 19.33
N GLN A 705 32.34 2.91 19.54
CA GLN A 705 31.58 1.70 19.82
C GLN A 705 31.56 0.70 18.66
N LEU A 706 31.56 1.16 17.41
CA LEU A 706 31.71 0.31 16.22
C LEU A 706 33.14 -0.25 16.10
N LEU A 707 34.16 0.58 16.31
CA LEU A 707 35.56 0.13 16.30
C LEU A 707 35.82 -0.93 17.38
N LEU A 708 35.29 -0.76 18.59
CA LEU A 708 35.34 -1.76 19.67
C LEU A 708 34.71 -3.11 19.27
N LEU A 709 33.64 -3.11 18.47
CA LEU A 709 32.96 -4.33 18.03
C LEU A 709 33.80 -5.18 17.07
N ASN A 710 34.70 -4.58 16.27
CA ASN A 710 35.65 -5.35 15.44
C ASN A 710 36.60 -6.22 16.29
N PHE A 711 36.84 -5.87 17.56
CA PHE A 711 37.60 -6.66 18.53
C PHE A 711 36.72 -7.63 19.35
N GLY A 712 35.42 -7.70 19.10
CA GLY A 712 34.47 -8.43 19.95
C GLY A 712 34.20 -7.75 21.30
N ILE A 713 34.55 -6.46 21.47
CA ILE A 713 34.33 -5.73 22.71
C ILE A 713 32.98 -5.04 22.67
N LYS A 714 32.03 -5.53 23.47
CA LYS A 714 30.72 -4.91 23.64
C LYS A 714 30.80 -3.76 24.66
N SER A 715 30.35 -2.56 24.27
CA SER A 715 30.36 -1.36 25.11
C SER A 715 28.99 -0.68 25.17
N LYS A 716 28.68 0.03 26.28
CA LYS A 716 27.38 0.66 26.56
C LYS A 716 27.44 2.18 26.78
N ILE A 717 26.78 2.94 25.92
CA ILE A 717 26.57 4.39 26.01
C ILE A 717 25.36 4.71 26.93
N TYR A 718 25.51 5.77 27.72
CA TYR A 718 24.50 6.40 28.55
C TYR A 718 24.45 7.89 28.21
N GLU A 719 23.27 8.45 27.99
CA GLU A 719 23.10 9.85 27.58
C GLU A 719 22.68 10.74 28.75
N ASN A 720 22.95 12.06 28.63
CA ASN A 720 22.34 13.15 29.39
C ASN A 720 22.24 12.92 30.91
N ARG A 721 23.34 12.48 31.54
CA ARG A 721 23.37 12.03 32.95
C ARG A 721 23.09 13.11 34.01
N ARG A 722 22.84 14.37 33.64
CA ARG A 722 22.53 15.49 34.55
C ARG A 722 21.14 16.03 34.24
N ALA A 723 20.19 15.80 35.14
CA ALA A 723 18.84 16.34 35.10
C ALA A 723 18.56 17.17 36.35
N GLY A 724 18.26 18.46 36.17
CA GLY A 724 18.18 19.49 37.20
C GLY A 724 18.59 20.85 36.61
N ASP A 725 18.63 21.90 37.44
CA ASP A 725 19.12 23.21 37.00
C ASP A 725 20.55 23.12 36.47
N LEU A 726 20.80 23.70 35.31
CA LEU A 726 22.03 23.54 34.53
C LEU A 726 23.19 24.41 35.07
N VAL A 727 23.37 24.47 36.39
CA VAL A 727 24.35 25.32 37.06
C VAL A 727 25.27 24.48 37.96
N SER A 728 26.58 24.72 37.91
CA SER A 728 27.55 24.02 38.77
C SER A 728 28.65 24.96 39.26
N LEU A 729 29.10 24.75 40.49
CA LEU A 729 30.29 25.44 41.03
C LEU A 729 31.56 24.86 40.40
N LEU A 730 32.10 25.54 39.39
CA LEU A 730 33.41 25.24 38.79
C LEU A 730 34.47 26.23 39.31
N PRO A 731 35.78 25.89 39.22
CA PRO A 731 36.85 26.83 39.53
C PRO A 731 36.78 28.07 38.63
N ASP A 732 36.94 29.25 39.21
CA ASP A 732 36.77 30.54 38.50
C ASP A 732 38.03 31.01 37.74
N GLY A 733 39.05 30.15 37.63
CA GLY A 733 40.38 30.46 37.09
C GLY A 733 41.31 31.22 38.04
N ASN A 734 40.80 31.77 39.14
CA ASN A 734 41.55 32.56 40.13
C ASN A 734 41.69 31.86 41.49
N GLY A 735 41.22 30.61 41.60
CA GLY A 735 41.24 29.80 42.83
C GLY A 735 39.96 29.88 43.66
N GLY A 736 38.98 30.69 43.25
CA GLY A 736 37.63 30.66 43.77
C GLY A 736 36.78 29.56 43.12
N ARG A 737 35.54 29.43 43.59
CA ARG A 737 34.48 28.68 42.88
C ARG A 737 33.37 29.65 42.52
N LYS A 738 32.86 29.52 41.31
CA LYS A 738 31.77 30.34 40.77
C LYS A 738 30.75 29.44 40.10
N GLU A 739 29.49 29.86 40.11
CA GLU A 739 28.43 29.19 39.36
C GLU A 739 28.58 29.45 37.86
N TYR A 740 28.68 28.36 37.10
CA TYR A 740 28.72 28.36 35.64
C TYR A 740 27.56 27.54 35.07
N PRO A 741 26.98 27.95 33.93
CA PRO A 741 26.16 27.08 33.11
C PRO A 741 26.96 25.84 32.69
N VAL A 742 26.39 24.64 32.84
CA VAL A 742 27.05 23.38 32.44
C VAL A 742 26.21 22.61 31.43
N MET A 743 26.87 22.13 30.38
CA MET A 743 26.25 21.32 29.33
C MET A 743 25.99 19.88 29.81
N GLN A 744 25.10 19.18 29.11
CA GLN A 744 24.87 17.75 29.31
C GLN A 744 26.06 16.93 28.77
N MET A 745 26.31 15.75 29.34
CA MET A 745 27.40 14.86 28.95
C MET A 745 26.92 13.41 28.87
N HIS A 746 27.60 12.61 28.04
CA HIS A 746 27.32 11.22 27.73
C HIS A 746 28.48 10.33 28.20
N THR A 747 28.21 9.08 28.59
CA THR A 747 29.24 8.11 29.04
C THR A 747 29.15 6.81 28.26
N LEU A 748 30.20 6.43 27.53
CA LEU A 748 30.41 5.04 27.09
C LEU A 748 31.02 4.23 28.24
N ARG A 749 30.62 2.96 28.42
CA ARG A 749 31.08 2.07 29.50
C ARG A 749 31.37 0.66 29.02
N ILE A 750 32.40 0.04 29.58
CA ILE A 750 32.80 -1.35 29.32
C ILE A 750 32.81 -2.11 30.65
N SER A 751 32.20 -3.28 30.69
CA SER A 751 31.98 -4.06 31.92
C SER A 751 32.09 -5.57 31.64
N ARG A 752 31.88 -6.43 32.65
CA ARG A 752 31.79 -7.90 32.48
C ARG A 752 33.02 -8.47 31.74
N SER A 753 32.89 -9.54 30.94
CA SER A 753 33.99 -10.08 30.12
C SER A 753 34.53 -9.08 29.10
N SER A 754 33.70 -8.17 28.59
CA SER A 754 34.11 -7.12 27.65
C SER A 754 35.20 -6.20 28.24
N ARG A 755 35.25 -6.06 29.58
CA ARG A 755 36.29 -5.32 30.32
C ARG A 755 37.63 -6.05 30.38
N VAL A 756 37.64 -7.38 30.28
CA VAL A 756 38.87 -8.19 30.18
C VAL A 756 39.40 -8.11 28.76
N LEU A 757 38.54 -8.30 27.75
CA LEU A 757 38.90 -8.13 26.34
C LEU A 757 39.42 -6.71 26.04
N PHE A 758 38.86 -5.69 26.70
CA PHE A 758 39.40 -4.34 26.64
C PHE A 758 40.82 -4.25 27.20
N GLU A 759 41.11 -4.79 28.40
CA GLU A 759 42.48 -4.79 28.96
C GLU A 759 43.47 -5.56 28.05
N GLU A 760 43.05 -6.71 27.52
CA GLU A 760 43.86 -7.57 26.66
C GLU A 760 44.20 -6.94 25.29
N HIS A 761 43.25 -6.26 24.65
CA HIS A 761 43.42 -5.78 23.28
C HIS A 761 43.71 -4.28 23.16
N ILE A 762 43.29 -3.45 24.13
CA ILE A 762 43.30 -1.97 24.01
C ILE A 762 43.90 -1.30 25.26
N GLY A 763 43.36 -1.57 26.44
CA GLY A 763 43.83 -1.07 27.73
C GLY A 763 43.90 0.46 27.84
N PHE A 764 44.69 0.92 28.81
CA PHE A 764 45.14 2.30 28.92
C PHE A 764 46.63 2.40 28.55
N MET A 765 47.18 3.60 28.56
CA MET A 765 48.63 3.82 28.61
C MET A 765 49.21 3.33 29.95
N PRO A 766 50.37 2.64 29.97
CA PRO A 766 51.05 2.24 31.21
C PRO A 766 51.34 3.39 32.18
N GLU A 767 51.58 4.59 31.65
CA GLU A 767 51.86 5.83 32.38
C GLU A 767 50.63 6.38 33.11
N SER A 768 49.42 5.91 32.79
CA SER A 768 48.22 6.31 33.53
C SER A 768 47.92 5.35 34.68
N ARG A 769 47.65 5.92 35.86
CA ARG A 769 47.14 5.20 37.04
C ARG A 769 45.78 4.51 36.77
N LYS A 770 45.08 4.90 35.70
CA LYS A 770 43.88 4.23 35.18
C LYS A 770 44.19 2.76 34.77
N SER A 771 45.41 2.49 34.32
CA SER A 771 45.89 1.14 33.95
C SER A 771 45.96 0.19 35.14
N GLU A 772 46.71 0.55 36.19
CA GLU A 772 46.82 -0.25 37.43
C GLU A 772 45.46 -0.45 38.11
N ALA A 773 44.62 0.59 38.11
CA ALA A 773 43.27 0.52 38.66
C ALA A 773 42.37 -0.48 37.91
N LEU A 774 42.51 -0.61 36.58
CA LEU A 774 41.78 -1.59 35.79
C LEU A 774 42.24 -3.02 36.09
N ALA A 775 43.55 -3.25 36.09
CA ALA A 775 44.13 -4.56 36.38
C ALA A 775 43.69 -5.08 37.77
N LEU A 776 43.80 -4.23 38.80
CA LEU A 776 43.33 -4.54 40.16
C LEU A 776 41.82 -4.84 40.18
N LEU A 777 41.01 -4.11 39.41
CA LEU A 777 39.58 -4.34 39.30
C LEU A 777 39.22 -5.64 38.55
N ASN A 778 40.04 -6.08 37.58
CA ASN A 778 39.85 -7.36 36.87
C ASN A 778 40.28 -8.54 37.76
N GLN A 779 41.30 -8.38 38.59
CA GLN A 779 41.74 -9.42 39.55
C GLN A 779 40.77 -9.60 40.73
N THR A 780 40.09 -8.54 41.18
CA THR A 780 39.28 -8.55 42.42
C THR A 780 37.77 -8.74 42.21
N VAL A 781 37.27 -8.64 40.97
CA VAL A 781 35.83 -8.70 40.67
C VAL A 781 35.54 -9.75 39.59
N GLY A 782 34.83 -10.82 39.98
CA GLY A 782 34.40 -11.88 39.07
C GLY A 782 33.52 -11.36 37.92
N VAL A 783 33.73 -11.93 36.73
CA VAL A 783 33.08 -11.50 35.49
C VAL A 783 32.11 -12.55 34.94
N TYR A 784 30.99 -12.06 34.40
CA TYR A 784 30.06 -12.85 33.60
C TYR A 784 30.35 -12.64 32.11
N HIS A 785 29.95 -13.58 31.26
CA HIS A 785 30.09 -13.44 29.80
C HIS A 785 29.06 -12.41 29.25
N ASP A 786 29.54 -11.47 28.43
CA ASP A 786 28.70 -10.74 27.47
C ASP A 786 28.66 -11.51 26.15
N SER A 787 27.47 -11.87 25.70
CA SER A 787 27.26 -12.28 24.31
C SER A 787 27.50 -11.09 23.37
N LEU A 788 27.97 -11.37 22.14
CA LEU A 788 27.99 -10.42 21.02
C LEU A 788 26.58 -10.19 20.45
N THR A 789 25.63 -10.02 21.37
CA THR A 789 24.22 -9.87 21.02
C THR A 789 23.57 -8.79 21.88
N ASP A 790 22.74 -7.89 21.31
CA ASP A 790 22.23 -6.74 22.08
C ASP A 790 20.78 -6.30 21.86
N THR A 791 20.00 -6.32 22.94
CA THR A 791 18.62 -5.80 23.04
C THR A 791 18.49 -4.34 22.57
N VAL A 792 17.32 -3.84 22.13
CA VAL A 792 17.13 -2.42 21.71
C VAL A 792 17.03 -1.43 22.88
N ALA A 793 17.54 -0.20 22.75
CA ALA A 793 17.22 0.90 23.67
C ALA A 793 15.97 1.67 23.21
N SER A 794 16.00 2.15 21.98
CA SER A 794 14.86 2.76 21.32
C SER A 794 15.08 2.89 19.83
N LEU A 795 13.95 3.18 19.20
CA LEU A 795 13.87 3.77 17.89
C LEU A 795 12.87 4.99 18.08
N THR A 796 13.10 6.13 17.41
CA THR A 796 12.76 7.60 17.67
C THR A 796 12.83 8.72 16.45
N GLY A 797 12.24 8.69 15.17
CA GLY A 797 12.52 8.39 13.62
C GLY A 797 13.06 9.23 12.32
N MET A 798 14.26 9.03 11.65
CA MET A 798 15.16 10.07 10.95
C MET A 798 14.70 10.64 9.61
N GLY A 799 14.32 11.93 9.64
CA GLY A 799 14.59 12.92 8.59
C GLY A 799 14.37 12.41 7.17
N GLU A 800 15.33 12.65 6.28
CA GLU A 800 15.38 12.19 4.88
C GLU A 800 16.85 12.11 4.44
N GLU A 801 17.28 11.00 3.83
CA GLU A 801 18.64 10.82 3.31
C GLU A 801 18.64 9.89 2.06
N PRO A 802 19.53 10.10 1.08
CA PRO A 802 19.68 9.21 -0.08
C PRO A 802 20.07 7.79 0.28
N VAL A 803 19.53 6.81 -0.45
CA VAL A 803 19.54 5.40 -0.08
C VAL A 803 19.65 4.44 -1.27
N PHE A 804 20.01 3.20 -0.96
CA PHE A 804 20.73 2.23 -1.76
C PHE A 804 20.41 0.82 -1.27
N ASP A 805 20.65 -0.21 -2.04
CA ASP A 805 20.67 -1.60 -1.55
C ASP A 805 21.86 -2.33 -2.16
N LEU A 806 22.08 -3.55 -1.72
CA LEU A 806 22.87 -4.54 -2.42
C LEU A 806 22.23 -5.92 -2.26
N THR A 807 22.06 -6.61 -3.38
CA THR A 807 21.41 -7.92 -3.39
C THR A 807 22.45 -9.01 -3.13
N GLU A 808 22.74 -9.27 -1.85
CA GLU A 808 23.34 -10.54 -1.44
C GLU A 808 22.35 -11.69 -1.75
N GLN A 809 22.86 -12.86 -2.17
CA GLN A 809 22.05 -13.93 -2.78
C GLN A 809 22.16 -15.28 -2.07
N GLU A 810 23.22 -15.56 -1.30
CA GLU A 810 23.46 -16.85 -0.65
C GLU A 810 22.73 -16.96 0.69
N THR A 811 22.76 -15.89 1.47
CA THR A 811 22.06 -15.74 2.75
C THR A 811 20.96 -14.69 2.68
N SER A 812 20.92 -13.91 1.58
CA SER A 812 20.17 -12.67 1.42
C SER A 812 20.57 -11.55 2.39
N HIS A 813 21.74 -11.59 3.04
CA HIS A 813 22.11 -10.66 4.14
C HIS A 813 23.47 -9.95 4.02
N PHE A 814 23.58 -8.69 4.48
CA PHE A 814 24.85 -7.96 4.64
C PHE A 814 25.03 -7.16 5.94
N ILE A 815 26.19 -7.18 6.61
CA ILE A 815 26.39 -6.44 7.88
C ILE A 815 26.49 -4.92 7.62
N ALA A 816 25.60 -4.14 8.22
CA ALA A 816 25.54 -2.68 8.17
C ALA A 816 25.73 -2.07 9.57
N ASN A 817 26.66 -1.14 9.78
CA ASN A 817 27.10 -0.64 11.11
C ASN A 817 27.19 -1.75 12.19
N GLY A 818 27.65 -2.95 11.81
CA GLY A 818 27.80 -4.12 12.68
C GLY A 818 26.55 -5.00 12.90
N ILE A 819 25.50 -4.85 12.10
CA ILE A 819 24.12 -5.35 12.31
C ILE A 819 23.52 -5.70 10.90
N GLY A 820 23.04 -6.92 10.57
CA GLY A 820 23.08 -7.43 9.16
C GLY A 820 21.82 -7.83 8.33
N VAL A 821 21.78 -7.54 7.01
CA VAL A 821 20.63 -6.91 6.31
C VAL A 821 20.15 -7.40 4.89
N HIS A 822 18.84 -7.40 4.55
CA HIS A 822 18.13 -8.23 3.51
C HIS A 822 16.96 -7.54 2.72
N ASN A 823 16.62 -8.02 1.51
CA ASN A 823 15.61 -7.46 0.55
C ASN A 823 14.14 -7.98 0.73
N CYS A 824 13.15 -7.61 -0.11
CA CYS A 824 11.69 -7.93 0.04
C CYS A 824 10.98 -8.28 -1.31
N SER A 825 9.62 -8.22 -1.41
CA SER A 825 8.85 -8.44 -2.68
C SER A 825 7.32 -8.11 -2.67
N GLU A 826 6.67 -7.79 -3.83
CA GLU A 826 5.23 -7.52 -4.03
C GLU A 826 4.70 -7.70 -5.48
N TYR A 827 4.27 -6.66 -6.21
CA TYR A 827 3.45 -6.78 -7.41
C TYR A 827 4.13 -7.52 -8.54
N MET A 828 3.30 -8.19 -9.31
CA MET A 828 3.68 -9.34 -10.10
C MET A 828 4.20 -8.99 -11.50
N PHE A 829 4.65 -7.76 -11.67
CA PHE A 829 5.66 -7.37 -12.65
C PHE A 829 6.60 -6.32 -12.00
N LEU A 830 7.70 -5.99 -12.66
CA LEU A 830 8.77 -5.16 -12.07
C LEU A 830 8.27 -3.79 -11.59
N ASP A 831 8.92 -3.28 -10.54
CA ASP A 831 8.67 -1.97 -9.95
C ASP A 831 8.70 -0.85 -11.01
N ASP A 832 7.94 0.23 -10.77
CA ASP A 832 7.80 1.36 -11.71
C ASP A 832 7.36 0.93 -13.13
N THR A 833 6.36 0.06 -13.22
CA THR A 833 5.65 -0.28 -14.49
C THR A 833 4.15 0.00 -14.41
N ALA A 834 3.50 0.09 -15.57
CA ALA A 834 2.07 0.30 -15.68
C ALA A 834 1.39 -0.71 -16.63
N CYS A 835 0.16 -1.11 -16.27
CA CYS A 835 -0.65 -2.05 -17.05
C CYS A 835 -1.97 -1.41 -17.50
N ASN A 836 -2.30 -1.60 -18.77
CA ASN A 836 -3.61 -1.29 -19.33
C ASN A 836 -4.48 -2.56 -19.36
N LEU A 837 -5.80 -2.41 -19.20
CA LEU A 837 -6.70 -3.55 -19.01
C LEU A 837 -7.90 -3.49 -19.95
N ALA A 838 -8.37 -4.65 -20.39
CA ALA A 838 -9.67 -4.80 -21.05
C ALA A 838 -10.40 -6.01 -20.47
N SER A 839 -11.72 -6.07 -20.62
CA SER A 839 -12.51 -7.22 -20.18
C SER A 839 -13.59 -7.57 -21.18
N VAL A 840 -13.66 -8.84 -21.57
CA VAL A 840 -14.75 -9.39 -22.41
C VAL A 840 -15.93 -9.84 -21.54
N ASN A 841 -17.15 -9.61 -22.01
CA ASN A 841 -18.39 -9.98 -21.34
C ASN A 841 -18.85 -11.37 -21.80
N LEU A 842 -18.63 -12.40 -20.97
CA LEU A 842 -18.86 -13.80 -21.36
C LEU A 842 -20.31 -14.12 -21.79
N ALA A 843 -21.29 -13.30 -21.37
CA ALA A 843 -22.69 -13.50 -21.75
C ALA A 843 -22.93 -13.41 -23.27
N HIS A 844 -22.15 -12.62 -24.02
CA HIS A 844 -22.28 -12.52 -25.49
C HIS A 844 -21.64 -13.72 -26.21
N PHE A 845 -20.69 -14.39 -25.55
CA PHE A 845 -20.02 -15.59 -26.02
C PHE A 845 -20.73 -16.87 -25.55
N LEU A 846 -21.95 -16.75 -25.00
CA LEU A 846 -22.89 -17.84 -24.76
C LEU A 846 -24.01 -17.78 -25.80
N ASP A 847 -24.29 -18.92 -26.42
CA ASP A 847 -25.58 -19.18 -27.06
C ASP A 847 -26.56 -19.61 -25.95
N GLU A 848 -27.44 -18.69 -25.54
CA GLU A 848 -28.42 -18.94 -24.48
C GLU A 848 -29.53 -19.95 -24.89
N GLU A 849 -29.72 -20.25 -26.18
CA GLU A 849 -30.67 -21.25 -26.67
C GLU A 849 -30.05 -22.65 -26.63
N SER A 850 -28.94 -22.89 -27.34
CA SER A 850 -28.31 -24.22 -27.34
C SER A 850 -27.56 -24.52 -26.04
N GLY A 851 -27.08 -23.50 -25.33
CA GLY A 851 -26.23 -23.65 -24.15
C GLY A 851 -24.75 -23.90 -24.50
N LYS A 852 -24.29 -23.43 -25.66
CA LYS A 852 -22.91 -23.56 -26.13
C LYS A 852 -22.11 -22.29 -25.93
N ILE A 853 -20.83 -22.45 -25.63
CA ILE A 853 -19.86 -21.34 -25.62
C ILE A 853 -19.36 -21.15 -27.05
N LYS A 854 -19.39 -19.91 -27.54
CA LYS A 854 -19.02 -19.50 -28.90
C LYS A 854 -17.50 -19.33 -29.01
N VAL A 855 -16.77 -20.44 -28.93
CA VAL A 855 -15.30 -20.46 -28.80
C VAL A 855 -14.58 -19.65 -29.89
N ALA A 856 -15.07 -19.69 -31.14
CA ALA A 856 -14.49 -18.94 -32.25
C ALA A 856 -14.63 -17.41 -32.10
N GLU A 857 -15.77 -16.93 -31.60
CA GLU A 857 -15.98 -15.50 -31.31
C GLU A 857 -15.08 -15.03 -30.15
N LEU A 858 -14.93 -15.86 -29.11
CA LEU A 858 -14.07 -15.58 -27.96
C LEU A 858 -12.59 -15.47 -28.36
N ILE A 859 -12.10 -16.37 -29.23
CA ILE A 859 -10.75 -16.32 -29.80
C ILE A 859 -10.55 -15.01 -30.58
N HIS A 860 -11.48 -14.69 -31.48
CA HIS A 860 -11.39 -13.49 -32.34
C HIS A 860 -11.38 -12.19 -31.51
N ALA A 861 -12.30 -12.07 -30.54
CA ALA A 861 -12.34 -10.94 -29.62
C ALA A 861 -11.03 -10.83 -28.80
N SER A 862 -10.50 -11.94 -28.28
CA SER A 862 -9.26 -11.95 -27.49
C SER A 862 -8.06 -11.45 -28.30
N GLY A 863 -7.97 -11.83 -29.58
CA GLY A 863 -6.95 -11.33 -30.50
C GLY A 863 -7.06 -9.82 -30.74
N LEU A 864 -8.26 -9.32 -31.11
CA LEU A 864 -8.49 -7.90 -31.36
C LEU A 864 -8.20 -7.02 -30.13
N TRP A 865 -8.64 -7.42 -28.94
CA TRP A 865 -8.38 -6.67 -27.71
C TRP A 865 -6.91 -6.69 -27.28
N THR A 866 -6.17 -7.76 -27.61
CA THR A 866 -4.70 -7.77 -27.43
C THR A 866 -4.03 -6.69 -28.29
N VAL A 867 -4.49 -6.48 -29.54
CA VAL A 867 -3.98 -5.41 -30.42
C VAL A 867 -4.36 -4.01 -29.88
N VAL A 868 -5.60 -3.83 -29.38
CA VAL A 868 -6.03 -2.56 -28.74
C VAL A 868 -5.12 -2.21 -27.55
N LEU A 869 -4.82 -3.18 -26.69
CA LEU A 869 -3.98 -2.97 -25.51
C LEU A 869 -2.52 -2.69 -25.87
N GLU A 870 -1.95 -3.40 -26.84
CA GLU A 870 -0.57 -3.17 -27.33
C GLU A 870 -0.42 -1.79 -28.01
N ILE A 871 -1.38 -1.36 -28.84
CA ILE A 871 -1.39 0.00 -29.41
C ILE A 871 -1.50 1.05 -28.27
N SER A 872 -2.27 0.73 -27.23
CA SER A 872 -2.46 1.61 -26.08
C SER A 872 -1.19 1.81 -25.22
N VAL A 873 -0.16 0.97 -25.37
CA VAL A 873 1.18 1.22 -24.78
C VAL A 873 1.89 2.36 -25.51
N LEU A 874 1.77 2.43 -26.86
CA LEU A 874 2.48 3.42 -27.68
C LEU A 874 1.91 4.84 -27.57
N MET A 875 0.59 4.97 -27.45
CA MET A 875 -0.06 6.28 -27.39
C MET A 875 0.08 6.97 -26.03
N ALA A 876 0.38 6.22 -24.98
CA ALA A 876 0.24 6.71 -23.61
C ALA A 876 1.36 7.67 -23.15
N HIS A 877 1.11 8.29 -22.00
CA HIS A 877 2.11 8.95 -21.17
C HIS A 877 1.97 8.52 -19.69
N PHE A 878 3.00 8.75 -18.89
CA PHE A 878 3.20 8.14 -17.57
C PHE A 878 3.76 9.18 -16.56
N PRO A 879 3.53 9.02 -15.24
CA PRO A 879 3.77 10.07 -14.24
C PRO A 879 5.25 10.27 -13.84
N SER A 880 6.16 9.43 -14.34
CA SER A 880 7.62 9.55 -14.17
C SER A 880 8.34 9.04 -15.43
N LYS A 881 9.63 9.38 -15.56
CA LYS A 881 10.48 8.91 -16.68
C LYS A 881 10.64 7.40 -16.67
N GLU A 882 10.88 6.82 -15.50
CA GLU A 882 11.14 5.39 -15.37
C GLU A 882 9.89 4.55 -15.69
N ILE A 883 8.71 4.99 -15.26
CA ILE A 883 7.45 4.33 -15.60
C ILE A 883 7.18 4.40 -17.11
N ALA A 884 7.53 5.50 -17.78
CA ALA A 884 7.45 5.56 -19.24
C ALA A 884 8.41 4.57 -19.91
N ARG A 885 9.66 4.49 -19.44
CA ARG A 885 10.71 3.62 -19.98
C ARG A 885 10.36 2.13 -19.81
N LEU A 886 10.12 1.68 -18.58
CA LEU A 886 9.89 0.27 -18.26
C LEU A 886 8.58 -0.25 -18.88
N SER A 887 7.48 0.53 -18.82
CA SER A 887 6.21 0.13 -19.45
C SER A 887 6.35 -0.06 -20.96
N TYR A 888 7.21 0.74 -21.62
CA TYR A 888 7.53 0.61 -23.04
C TYR A 888 8.50 -0.55 -23.35
N GLU A 889 9.46 -0.84 -22.48
CA GLU A 889 10.44 -1.93 -22.64
C GLU A 889 9.83 -3.33 -22.47
N PHE A 890 8.81 -3.49 -21.59
CA PHE A 890 8.15 -4.77 -21.29
C PHE A 890 6.75 -4.94 -21.88
N ARG A 891 6.02 -3.83 -22.10
CA ARG A 891 4.74 -3.81 -22.82
C ARG A 891 3.68 -4.71 -22.18
N THR A 892 3.51 -4.59 -20.87
CA THR A 892 2.62 -5.41 -20.03
C THR A 892 1.14 -5.08 -20.23
N LEU A 893 0.36 -6.05 -20.70
CA LEU A 893 -1.09 -5.93 -20.94
C LEU A 893 -1.87 -6.81 -19.96
N GLY A 894 -3.15 -6.50 -19.76
CA GLY A 894 -4.07 -7.36 -19.00
C GLY A 894 -5.46 -7.48 -19.63
N ILE A 895 -5.61 -8.42 -20.57
CA ILE A 895 -6.94 -8.88 -20.99
C ILE A 895 -7.54 -9.81 -19.91
N GLY A 896 -8.82 -9.61 -19.62
CA GLY A 896 -9.61 -10.40 -18.68
C GLY A 896 -11.04 -10.63 -19.17
N PHE A 897 -11.90 -11.13 -18.29
CA PHE A 897 -13.32 -11.34 -18.60
C PHE A 897 -14.22 -11.05 -17.39
N ALA A 898 -15.52 -10.91 -17.64
CA ALA A 898 -16.58 -10.73 -16.66
C ALA A 898 -17.76 -11.69 -16.92
N ASN A 899 -18.75 -11.69 -16.03
CA ASN A 899 -20.01 -12.44 -16.16
C ASN A 899 -19.90 -13.98 -16.04
N LEU A 900 -18.84 -14.52 -15.40
CA LEU A 900 -18.67 -15.97 -15.22
C LEU A 900 -19.81 -16.60 -14.39
N GLY A 901 -20.16 -16.01 -13.24
CA GLY A 901 -21.25 -16.50 -12.38
C GLY A 901 -22.60 -16.58 -13.12
N ARG A 902 -22.93 -15.55 -13.92
CA ARG A 902 -24.08 -15.56 -14.83
C ARG A 902 -24.04 -16.73 -15.81
N VAL A 903 -22.92 -16.93 -16.51
CA VAL A 903 -22.81 -17.98 -17.54
C VAL A 903 -23.03 -19.37 -16.95
N LEU A 904 -22.46 -19.65 -15.76
CA LEU A 904 -22.69 -20.93 -15.08
C LEU A 904 -24.16 -21.10 -14.66
N MET A 905 -24.76 -20.08 -14.05
CA MET A 905 -26.17 -20.12 -13.63
C MET A 905 -27.13 -20.32 -14.82
N VAL A 906 -26.98 -19.54 -15.90
CA VAL A 906 -27.82 -19.65 -17.11
C VAL A 906 -27.68 -21.02 -17.80
N LEU A 907 -26.51 -21.67 -17.69
CA LEU A 907 -26.28 -23.03 -18.17
C LEU A 907 -26.90 -24.12 -17.28
N GLY A 908 -27.49 -23.77 -16.13
CA GLY A 908 -27.98 -24.73 -15.15
C GLY A 908 -26.85 -25.44 -14.38
N ILE A 909 -25.68 -24.81 -14.27
CA ILE A 909 -24.46 -25.39 -13.69
C ILE A 909 -24.19 -24.72 -12.33
N PRO A 910 -24.14 -25.46 -11.22
CA PRO A 910 -23.72 -24.92 -9.93
C PRO A 910 -22.32 -24.30 -10.02
N TYR A 911 -22.13 -23.12 -9.42
CA TYR A 911 -20.83 -22.44 -9.39
C TYR A 911 -19.78 -23.31 -8.70
N ASP A 912 -20.15 -23.95 -7.59
CA ASP A 912 -19.38 -25.01 -6.92
C ASP A 912 -19.61 -26.37 -7.61
N SER A 913 -18.98 -26.59 -8.76
CA SER A 913 -18.99 -27.90 -9.42
C SER A 913 -17.74 -28.13 -10.29
N PRO A 914 -17.30 -29.40 -10.47
CA PRO A 914 -16.20 -29.73 -11.39
C PRO A 914 -16.41 -29.19 -12.80
N ARG A 915 -17.67 -29.15 -13.26
CA ARG A 915 -18.07 -28.59 -14.56
C ARG A 915 -17.95 -27.07 -14.61
N GLY A 916 -18.28 -26.36 -13.54
CA GLY A 916 -18.04 -24.93 -13.41
C GLY A 916 -16.55 -24.60 -13.50
N LEU A 917 -15.73 -25.31 -12.72
CA LEU A 917 -14.27 -25.15 -12.71
C LEU A 917 -13.64 -25.44 -14.09
N ALA A 918 -14.02 -26.55 -14.74
CA ALA A 918 -13.46 -26.95 -16.04
C ALA A 918 -13.84 -25.97 -17.16
N ILE A 919 -15.07 -25.42 -17.15
CA ILE A 919 -15.49 -24.36 -18.09
C ILE A 919 -14.68 -23.07 -17.85
N ALA A 920 -14.51 -22.67 -16.58
CA ALA A 920 -13.78 -21.45 -16.23
C ALA A 920 -12.31 -21.51 -16.67
N GLY A 921 -11.63 -22.63 -16.44
CA GLY A 921 -10.27 -22.87 -16.92
C GLY A 921 -10.17 -22.93 -18.44
N GLY A 922 -11.13 -23.57 -19.12
CA GLY A 922 -11.23 -23.56 -20.58
C GLY A 922 -11.33 -22.15 -21.17
N ILE A 923 -12.17 -21.29 -20.60
CA ILE A 923 -12.32 -19.88 -21.02
C ILE A 923 -11.03 -19.09 -20.78
N ALA A 924 -10.44 -19.21 -19.58
CA ALA A 924 -9.22 -18.51 -19.22
C ALA A 924 -8.02 -18.92 -20.12
N ALA A 925 -7.86 -20.22 -20.38
CA ALA A 925 -6.83 -20.74 -21.26
C ALA A 925 -7.01 -20.29 -22.72
N VAL A 926 -8.24 -20.33 -23.25
CA VAL A 926 -8.53 -19.85 -24.63
C VAL A 926 -8.18 -18.38 -24.80
N MET A 927 -8.61 -17.52 -23.86
CA MET A 927 -8.32 -16.08 -23.90
C MET A 927 -6.81 -15.79 -23.79
N THR A 928 -6.14 -16.34 -22.78
CA THR A 928 -4.72 -16.06 -22.50
C THR A 928 -3.79 -16.66 -23.56
N GLY A 929 -4.05 -17.90 -23.98
CA GLY A 929 -3.29 -18.55 -25.04
C GLY A 929 -3.42 -17.81 -26.37
N GLN A 930 -4.62 -17.35 -26.72
CA GLN A 930 -4.82 -16.53 -27.92
C GLN A 930 -4.15 -15.15 -27.82
N ALA A 931 -4.14 -14.52 -26.64
CA ALA A 931 -3.41 -13.27 -26.45
C ALA A 931 -1.89 -13.45 -26.67
N TYR A 932 -1.30 -14.55 -26.19
CA TYR A 932 0.09 -14.90 -26.49
C TYR A 932 0.32 -15.29 -27.97
N VAL A 933 -0.63 -15.96 -28.64
CA VAL A 933 -0.59 -16.18 -30.10
C VAL A 933 -0.50 -14.85 -30.84
N THR A 934 -1.39 -13.90 -30.53
CA THR A 934 -1.40 -12.58 -31.17
C THR A 934 -0.15 -11.77 -30.82
N SER A 935 0.37 -11.87 -29.60
CA SER A 935 1.65 -11.25 -29.21
C SER A 935 2.84 -11.81 -30.00
N ALA A 936 2.87 -13.12 -30.29
CA ALA A 936 3.89 -13.73 -31.15
C ALA A 936 3.73 -13.38 -32.65
N GLU A 937 2.51 -13.10 -33.10
CA GLU A 937 2.24 -12.60 -34.45
C GLU A 937 2.66 -11.14 -34.61
N MET A 938 2.42 -10.29 -33.61
CA MET A 938 2.98 -8.93 -33.58
C MET A 938 4.50 -8.94 -33.49
N ALA A 939 5.10 -9.88 -32.75
CA ALA A 939 6.56 -10.00 -32.66
C ALA A 939 7.23 -10.33 -34.00
N ARG A 940 6.55 -11.09 -34.88
CA ARG A 940 7.02 -11.42 -36.24
C ARG A 940 7.24 -10.17 -37.10
N ASP A 941 6.32 -9.21 -37.01
CA ASP A 941 6.27 -8.05 -37.92
C ASP A 941 6.92 -6.79 -37.30
N LEU A 942 6.80 -6.61 -35.98
CA LEU A 942 7.19 -5.39 -35.24
C LEU A 942 8.38 -5.60 -34.30
N GLY A 943 8.86 -6.84 -34.15
CA GLY A 943 9.89 -7.22 -33.18
C GLY A 943 9.34 -7.49 -31.77
N THR A 944 10.12 -8.21 -30.96
CA THR A 944 9.77 -8.58 -29.57
C THR A 944 9.81 -7.36 -28.63
N PHE A 945 9.36 -7.53 -27.37
CA PHE A 945 9.69 -6.55 -26.33
C PHE A 945 11.21 -6.50 -26.08
N ALA A 946 11.71 -5.38 -25.56
CA ALA A 946 13.15 -5.07 -25.55
C ALA A 946 13.98 -6.07 -24.74
N ARG A 947 13.42 -6.52 -23.60
CA ARG A 947 14.07 -7.47 -22.67
C ARG A 947 13.75 -8.95 -22.96
N TYR A 948 13.17 -9.28 -24.12
CA TYR A 948 12.83 -10.67 -24.43
C TYR A 948 14.07 -11.58 -24.56
N ARG A 949 15.15 -11.09 -25.20
CA ARG A 949 16.31 -11.93 -25.55
C ARG A 949 17.06 -12.50 -24.34
N GLU A 950 17.08 -11.79 -23.22
CA GLU A 950 17.70 -12.27 -21.97
C GLU A 950 16.77 -13.27 -21.24
N ASN A 951 15.46 -13.01 -21.26
CA ASN A 951 14.44 -13.78 -20.55
C ASN A 951 13.80 -14.91 -21.38
N SER A 952 14.27 -15.18 -22.60
CA SER A 952 13.55 -16.03 -23.55
C SER A 952 13.31 -17.47 -23.04
N ASP A 953 14.25 -18.03 -22.28
CA ASP A 953 14.12 -19.37 -21.70
C ASP A 953 13.05 -19.42 -20.61
N ASP A 954 13.01 -18.38 -19.76
CA ASP A 954 12.10 -18.23 -18.62
C ASP A 954 10.67 -17.95 -19.09
N MET A 955 10.51 -17.05 -20.07
CA MET A 955 9.23 -16.83 -20.71
C MET A 955 8.74 -18.10 -21.42
N LEU A 956 9.60 -18.79 -22.17
CA LEU A 956 9.22 -20.06 -22.80
C LEU A 956 8.93 -21.17 -21.77
N ARG A 957 9.49 -21.12 -20.56
CA ARG A 957 9.15 -22.03 -19.43
C ARG A 957 7.73 -21.78 -18.95
N VAL A 958 7.35 -20.51 -18.74
CA VAL A 958 5.98 -20.11 -18.38
C VAL A 958 4.98 -20.56 -19.45
N ILE A 959 5.24 -20.30 -20.74
CA ILE A 959 4.37 -20.75 -21.84
C ILE A 959 4.25 -22.29 -21.87
N ARG A 960 5.33 -23.04 -21.60
CA ARG A 960 5.27 -24.52 -21.50
C ARG A 960 4.41 -25.00 -20.33
N ASN A 961 4.48 -24.34 -19.17
CA ASN A 961 3.67 -24.70 -18.00
C ASN A 961 2.17 -24.45 -18.22
N HIS A 962 1.79 -23.34 -18.85
CA HIS A 962 0.39 -23.12 -19.28
C HIS A 962 -0.06 -24.15 -20.32
N THR A 963 0.80 -24.50 -21.29
CA THR A 963 0.51 -25.56 -22.27
C THR A 963 0.22 -26.90 -21.57
N ARG A 964 0.99 -27.25 -20.53
CA ARG A 964 0.76 -28.46 -19.72
C ARG A 964 -0.58 -28.46 -19.00
N ALA A 965 -0.95 -27.33 -18.39
CA ALA A 965 -2.24 -27.21 -17.68
C ALA A 965 -3.44 -27.24 -18.65
N ALA A 966 -3.31 -26.61 -19.81
CA ALA A 966 -4.34 -26.64 -20.86
C ALA A 966 -4.63 -28.08 -21.36
N HIS A 967 -3.62 -28.95 -21.40
CA HIS A 967 -3.76 -30.37 -21.73
C HIS A 967 -3.93 -31.29 -20.50
N ASN A 968 -3.96 -30.75 -19.28
CA ASN A 968 -4.02 -31.50 -18.01
C ASN A 968 -2.91 -32.57 -17.86
N SER A 969 -1.66 -32.14 -18.06
CA SER A 969 -0.45 -33.00 -18.01
C SER A 969 -0.05 -33.36 -16.57
N SER A 970 0.86 -34.32 -16.39
CA SER A 970 1.26 -34.81 -15.07
C SER A 970 2.07 -33.79 -14.25
N GLU A 971 1.98 -33.84 -12.91
CA GLU A 971 2.61 -32.86 -12.02
C GLU A 971 4.14 -32.82 -12.14
N GLU A 972 4.74 -33.96 -12.48
CA GLU A 972 6.16 -34.16 -12.71
C GLU A 972 6.70 -33.39 -13.94
N GLU A 973 5.83 -33.02 -14.88
CA GLU A 973 6.25 -32.31 -16.11
C GLU A 973 6.47 -30.81 -15.89
N TYR A 974 5.88 -30.21 -14.85
CA TYR A 974 5.90 -28.76 -14.63
C TYR A 974 7.26 -28.22 -14.16
N GLU A 975 7.79 -27.26 -14.92
CA GLU A 975 9.15 -26.72 -14.73
C GLU A 975 9.18 -25.56 -13.73
N GLY A 976 9.86 -25.77 -12.60
CA GLY A 976 10.18 -24.71 -11.64
C GLY A 976 9.00 -24.18 -10.84
N LEU A 977 7.98 -25.02 -10.60
CA LEU A 977 6.81 -24.70 -9.75
C LEU A 977 6.77 -25.61 -8.52
N VAL A 978 6.62 -25.02 -7.33
CA VAL A 978 6.38 -25.70 -6.05
C VAL A 978 4.91 -26.02 -5.89
N VAL A 979 4.02 -25.07 -6.23
CA VAL A 979 2.56 -25.29 -6.27
C VAL A 979 2.15 -25.52 -7.73
N LYS A 980 1.55 -26.66 -8.03
CA LYS A 980 1.09 -27.00 -9.39
C LYS A 980 -0.27 -26.34 -9.68
N PRO A 981 -0.51 -25.82 -10.90
CA PRO A 981 -1.81 -25.28 -11.28
C PRO A 981 -2.84 -26.40 -11.46
N ARG A 982 -4.13 -26.06 -11.44
CA ARG A 982 -5.21 -26.99 -11.77
C ARG A 982 -5.33 -27.09 -13.30
N GLY A 983 -4.98 -28.25 -13.86
CA GLY A 983 -5.22 -28.53 -15.27
C GLY A 983 -6.71 -28.66 -15.62
N ILE A 984 -7.03 -28.55 -16.92
CA ILE A 984 -8.42 -28.52 -17.40
C ILE A 984 -8.97 -29.94 -17.52
N ASP A 985 -9.93 -30.30 -16.68
CA ASP A 985 -10.52 -31.64 -16.69
C ASP A 985 -11.40 -31.88 -17.95
N SER A 986 -10.94 -32.79 -18.81
CA SER A 986 -11.62 -33.19 -20.05
C SER A 986 -12.91 -34.00 -19.85
N GLU A 987 -13.17 -34.56 -18.66
CA GLU A 987 -14.46 -35.23 -18.36
C GLU A 987 -15.59 -34.20 -18.24
N TYR A 988 -15.29 -33.03 -17.67
CA TYR A 988 -16.28 -31.99 -17.37
C TYR A 988 -16.24 -30.78 -18.32
N CYS A 989 -15.11 -30.50 -18.96
CA CYS A 989 -14.98 -29.41 -19.93
C CYS A 989 -15.74 -29.74 -21.23
N PRO A 990 -16.54 -28.81 -21.79
CA PRO A 990 -17.12 -28.99 -23.12
C PRO A 990 -16.01 -29.25 -24.16
N LYS A 991 -16.10 -30.38 -24.88
CA LYS A 991 -15.05 -30.87 -25.77
C LYS A 991 -14.46 -29.79 -26.70
N GLU A 992 -15.30 -28.98 -27.34
CA GLU A 992 -14.90 -27.90 -28.26
C GLU A 992 -14.06 -26.81 -27.56
N LEU A 993 -14.35 -26.51 -26.29
CA LEU A 993 -13.59 -25.56 -25.47
C LEU A 993 -12.24 -26.16 -25.03
N PHE A 994 -12.22 -27.44 -24.63
CA PHE A 994 -10.99 -28.15 -24.26
C PHE A 994 -10.02 -28.29 -25.44
N GLU A 995 -10.50 -28.77 -26.60
CA GLU A 995 -9.68 -28.90 -27.82
C GLU A 995 -9.17 -27.54 -28.32
N ALA A 996 -9.93 -26.45 -28.11
CA ALA A 996 -9.46 -25.10 -28.42
C ALA A 996 -8.42 -24.57 -27.42
N ALA A 997 -8.59 -24.83 -26.12
CA ALA A 997 -7.66 -24.41 -25.06
C ALA A 997 -6.26 -24.97 -25.29
N GLY A 998 -6.13 -26.29 -25.48
CA GLY A 998 -4.86 -26.92 -25.82
C GLY A 998 -4.25 -26.35 -27.11
N LYS A 999 -5.07 -26.24 -28.17
CA LYS A 999 -4.64 -25.75 -29.49
C LYS A 999 -4.12 -24.32 -29.51
N VAL A 1000 -4.70 -23.39 -28.74
CA VAL A 1000 -4.15 -22.01 -28.69
C VAL A 1000 -2.81 -21.97 -27.97
N TRP A 1001 -2.61 -22.79 -26.93
CA TRP A 1001 -1.32 -22.88 -26.24
C TRP A 1001 -0.24 -23.59 -27.06
N ASP A 1002 -0.60 -24.64 -27.81
CA ASP A 1002 0.29 -25.28 -28.79
C ASP A 1002 0.77 -24.27 -29.84
N GLU A 1003 -0.13 -23.46 -30.40
CA GLU A 1003 0.23 -22.39 -31.35
C GLU A 1003 1.00 -21.25 -30.68
N ALA A 1004 0.70 -20.88 -29.42
CA ALA A 1004 1.46 -19.86 -28.67
C ALA A 1004 2.91 -20.31 -28.46
N LEU A 1005 3.12 -21.55 -28.01
CA LEU A 1005 4.45 -22.15 -27.81
C LEU A 1005 5.21 -22.27 -29.15
N LYS A 1006 4.53 -22.70 -30.21
CA LYS A 1006 5.09 -22.87 -31.56
C LYS A 1006 5.46 -21.55 -32.23
N LYS A 1007 4.62 -20.52 -32.13
CA LYS A 1007 4.89 -19.17 -32.67
C LYS A 1007 5.93 -18.46 -31.82
N GLY A 1008 5.82 -18.52 -30.49
CA GLY A 1008 6.78 -17.94 -29.54
C GLY A 1008 8.20 -18.48 -29.73
N LYS A 1009 8.38 -19.80 -29.90
CA LYS A 1009 9.68 -20.41 -30.24
C LYS A 1009 10.28 -19.92 -31.56
N LYS A 1010 9.47 -19.40 -32.49
CA LYS A 1010 9.89 -18.99 -33.84
C LYS A 1010 10.04 -17.47 -34.01
N HIS A 1011 9.29 -16.68 -33.24
CA HIS A 1011 9.17 -15.23 -33.40
C HIS A 1011 9.40 -14.44 -32.11
N GLY A 1012 9.48 -15.11 -30.95
CA GLY A 1012 9.40 -14.47 -29.64
C GLY A 1012 8.00 -13.90 -29.36
N PHE A 1013 7.92 -12.97 -28.41
CA PHE A 1013 6.67 -12.32 -28.01
C PHE A 1013 6.82 -10.80 -27.97
N ARG A 1014 5.74 -10.09 -28.28
CA ARG A 1014 5.68 -8.62 -28.27
C ARG A 1014 5.48 -8.05 -26.86
N ASN A 1015 5.00 -8.86 -25.92
CA ASN A 1015 4.56 -8.42 -24.59
C ASN A 1015 5.08 -9.39 -23.52
N ALA A 1016 5.61 -8.88 -22.41
CA ALA A 1016 6.12 -9.71 -21.31
C ALA A 1016 4.99 -10.39 -20.50
N GLN A 1017 3.80 -9.80 -20.51
CA GLN A 1017 2.57 -10.28 -19.90
C GLN A 1017 1.37 -9.81 -20.73
N VAL A 1018 0.31 -10.62 -20.84
CA VAL A 1018 -0.86 -10.31 -21.69
C VAL A 1018 -2.22 -10.30 -20.99
N SER A 1019 -2.38 -10.99 -19.85
CA SER A 1019 -3.68 -11.28 -19.23
C SER A 1019 -3.73 -10.95 -17.75
N VAL A 1020 -4.85 -10.38 -17.30
CA VAL A 1020 -5.22 -10.13 -15.89
C VAL A 1020 -6.74 -10.12 -15.80
N ILE A 1021 -7.34 -10.95 -14.93
CA ILE A 1021 -8.78 -10.86 -14.66
C ILE A 1021 -9.01 -9.84 -13.54
N ALA A 1022 -9.68 -8.73 -13.86
CA ALA A 1022 -9.92 -7.62 -12.95
C ALA A 1022 -11.34 -7.65 -12.35
N PRO A 1023 -11.60 -7.00 -11.20
CA PRO A 1023 -12.94 -6.94 -10.60
C PRO A 1023 -14.01 -6.22 -11.45
N THR A 1024 -13.66 -5.55 -12.55
CA THR A 1024 -14.57 -4.91 -13.54
C THR A 1024 -15.60 -3.87 -13.03
N GLY A 1025 -15.69 -3.57 -11.73
CA GLY A 1025 -16.89 -3.01 -11.07
C GLY A 1025 -17.60 -1.77 -11.65
N THR A 1026 -16.95 -0.89 -12.44
CA THR A 1026 -17.68 0.16 -13.20
C THR A 1026 -17.86 -0.18 -14.68
N ILE A 1027 -16.95 -0.94 -15.30
CA ILE A 1027 -17.08 -1.35 -16.70
C ILE A 1027 -18.09 -2.49 -16.87
N GLY A 1028 -18.27 -3.36 -15.87
CA GLY A 1028 -19.36 -4.34 -15.83
C GLY A 1028 -20.74 -3.67 -15.89
N LEU A 1029 -20.92 -2.51 -15.24
CA LEU A 1029 -22.17 -1.75 -15.30
C LEU A 1029 -22.44 -1.08 -16.66
N VAL A 1030 -21.40 -0.74 -17.44
CA VAL A 1030 -21.58 -0.21 -18.81
C VAL A 1030 -21.71 -1.34 -19.85
N MET A 1031 -21.29 -2.56 -19.50
CA MET A 1031 -21.50 -3.79 -20.26
C MET A 1031 -22.75 -4.58 -19.85
N ASP A 1032 -23.59 -4.04 -18.95
CA ASP A 1032 -24.78 -4.73 -18.39
C ASP A 1032 -24.50 -6.16 -17.87
N CYS A 1033 -23.40 -6.32 -17.12
CA CYS A 1033 -23.05 -7.57 -16.45
C CYS A 1033 -23.82 -7.76 -15.14
N ASP A 1034 -24.43 -8.93 -14.94
CA ASP A 1034 -25.03 -9.35 -13.66
C ASP A 1034 -23.95 -9.64 -12.60
N THR A 1035 -22.81 -10.21 -13.06
CA THR A 1035 -21.70 -10.67 -12.21
C THR A 1035 -20.36 -10.10 -12.70
N THR A 1036 -19.54 -9.64 -11.76
CA THR A 1036 -18.24 -8.99 -11.99
C THR A 1036 -17.12 -10.01 -12.12
N GLY A 1037 -16.20 -9.87 -13.08
CA GLY A 1037 -15.02 -10.75 -13.15
C GLY A 1037 -15.37 -12.26 -13.17
N ILE A 1038 -14.75 -13.00 -12.24
CA ILE A 1038 -15.06 -14.42 -11.96
C ILE A 1038 -16.15 -14.62 -10.89
N GLU A 1039 -16.68 -13.56 -10.30
CA GLU A 1039 -17.52 -13.62 -9.10
C GLU A 1039 -18.82 -14.42 -9.33
N PRO A 1040 -19.32 -15.12 -8.31
CA PRO A 1040 -20.67 -15.67 -8.33
C PRO A 1040 -21.72 -14.56 -8.23
N GLU A 1041 -22.99 -14.92 -8.32
CA GLU A 1041 -24.07 -13.99 -8.02
C GLU A 1041 -24.09 -13.65 -6.51
N PHE A 1042 -24.28 -12.37 -6.17
CA PHE A 1042 -24.30 -11.90 -4.78
C PHE A 1042 -25.59 -12.28 -4.05
N ALA A 1043 -26.74 -12.10 -4.69
CA ALA A 1043 -28.07 -12.43 -4.20
C ALA A 1043 -29.11 -12.50 -5.34
N ILE A 1044 -30.17 -13.31 -5.14
CA ILE A 1044 -31.30 -13.45 -6.09
C ILE A 1044 -32.07 -12.14 -6.29
N VAL A 1045 -32.35 -11.42 -5.20
CA VAL A 1045 -32.93 -10.07 -5.18
C VAL A 1045 -31.93 -9.13 -4.52
N LYS A 1046 -31.60 -8.03 -5.21
CA LYS A 1046 -30.66 -7.00 -4.76
C LYS A 1046 -31.42 -5.68 -4.57
N PHE A 1047 -31.09 -4.90 -3.55
CA PHE A 1047 -31.60 -3.52 -3.40
C PHE A 1047 -30.44 -2.54 -3.54
N LYS A 1048 -30.51 -1.66 -4.54
CA LYS A 1048 -29.53 -0.60 -4.77
C LYS A 1048 -30.01 0.70 -4.13
N LYS A 1049 -29.35 1.12 -3.05
CA LYS A 1049 -29.53 2.47 -2.49
C LYS A 1049 -29.13 3.51 -3.54
N LEU A 1050 -30.00 4.46 -3.80
CA LEU A 1050 -29.74 5.61 -4.68
C LEU A 1050 -29.03 6.71 -3.87
N ALA A 1051 -28.35 7.63 -4.56
CA ALA A 1051 -27.83 8.85 -3.92
C ALA A 1051 -28.95 9.65 -3.22
N GLY A 1052 -30.20 9.48 -3.67
CA GLY A 1052 -31.41 10.04 -3.09
C GLY A 1052 -32.01 9.26 -1.91
N GLY A 1053 -31.24 8.43 -1.21
CA GLY A 1053 -31.66 7.71 0.00
C GLY A 1053 -32.65 6.55 -0.21
N GLY A 1054 -33.55 6.65 -1.19
CA GLY A 1054 -34.45 5.58 -1.61
C GLY A 1054 -33.73 4.38 -2.24
N TYR A 1055 -34.45 3.26 -2.38
CA TYR A 1055 -33.91 1.99 -2.87
C TYR A 1055 -34.56 1.59 -4.19
N PHE A 1056 -33.76 1.00 -5.09
CA PHE A 1056 -34.22 0.40 -6.33
C PHE A 1056 -34.05 -1.13 -6.28
N LYS A 1057 -35.14 -1.87 -6.52
CA LYS A 1057 -35.17 -3.34 -6.49
C LYS A 1057 -34.67 -3.89 -7.83
N ILE A 1058 -33.60 -4.67 -7.80
CA ILE A 1058 -33.02 -5.38 -8.94
C ILE A 1058 -33.22 -6.88 -8.69
N VAL A 1059 -33.71 -7.61 -9.68
CA VAL A 1059 -33.82 -9.08 -9.59
C VAL A 1059 -32.92 -9.70 -10.65
N ASN A 1060 -32.22 -10.76 -10.26
CA ASN A 1060 -31.31 -11.48 -11.15
C ASN A 1060 -32.06 -12.09 -12.35
N GLN A 1061 -31.76 -11.62 -13.56
CA GLN A 1061 -32.38 -12.08 -14.81
C GLN A 1061 -31.96 -13.53 -15.18
N SER A 1062 -30.84 -14.01 -14.65
CA SER A 1062 -30.33 -15.36 -14.89
C SER A 1062 -31.23 -16.43 -14.26
N VAL A 1063 -32.02 -16.10 -13.23
CA VAL A 1063 -32.89 -17.06 -12.52
C VAL A 1063 -33.95 -17.65 -13.45
N HIS A 1064 -34.71 -16.80 -14.15
CA HIS A 1064 -35.70 -17.22 -15.15
C HIS A 1064 -35.07 -18.12 -16.23
N LYS A 1065 -33.91 -17.72 -16.78
CA LYS A 1065 -33.20 -18.47 -17.83
C LYS A 1065 -32.70 -19.83 -17.33
N ALA A 1066 -32.17 -19.88 -16.11
CA ALA A 1066 -31.72 -21.11 -15.46
C ALA A 1066 -32.88 -22.07 -15.18
N LEU A 1067 -34.03 -21.56 -14.73
CA LEU A 1067 -35.23 -22.39 -14.52
C LEU A 1067 -35.75 -22.98 -15.84
N ASN A 1068 -35.78 -22.19 -16.92
CA ASN A 1068 -36.13 -22.70 -18.25
C ASN A 1068 -35.12 -23.75 -18.74
N ARG A 1069 -33.80 -23.51 -18.56
CA ARG A 1069 -32.73 -24.47 -18.86
C ARG A 1069 -32.85 -25.79 -18.07
N LEU A 1070 -33.35 -25.72 -16.84
CA LEU A 1070 -33.62 -26.87 -15.95
C LEU A 1070 -34.98 -27.55 -16.20
N GLY A 1071 -35.73 -27.11 -17.20
CA GLY A 1071 -36.96 -27.77 -17.67
C GLY A 1071 -38.23 -27.46 -16.86
N TYR A 1072 -38.25 -26.35 -16.11
CA TYR A 1072 -39.49 -25.87 -15.50
C TYR A 1072 -40.43 -25.28 -16.57
N LYS A 1073 -41.75 -25.33 -16.30
CA LYS A 1073 -42.76 -24.68 -17.15
C LYS A 1073 -42.90 -23.20 -16.77
N GLU A 1074 -43.25 -22.36 -17.74
CA GLU A 1074 -43.46 -20.91 -17.55
C GLU A 1074 -44.26 -20.56 -16.28
N SER A 1075 -45.41 -21.21 -16.05
CA SER A 1075 -46.23 -20.96 -14.85
C SER A 1075 -45.54 -21.32 -13.52
N GLN A 1076 -44.61 -22.29 -13.54
CA GLN A 1076 -43.80 -22.66 -12.38
C GLN A 1076 -42.66 -21.66 -12.18
N VAL A 1077 -42.09 -21.15 -13.28
CA VAL A 1077 -41.09 -20.07 -13.23
C VAL A 1077 -41.72 -18.79 -12.68
N GLU A 1078 -42.92 -18.41 -13.16
CA GLU A 1078 -43.70 -17.31 -12.59
C GLU A 1078 -43.95 -17.49 -11.08
N ASP A 1079 -44.39 -18.67 -10.63
CA ASP A 1079 -44.66 -18.91 -9.21
C ASP A 1079 -43.39 -18.85 -8.34
N ILE A 1080 -42.26 -19.39 -8.84
CA ILE A 1080 -40.95 -19.32 -8.17
C ILE A 1080 -40.44 -17.88 -8.12
N GLU A 1081 -40.52 -17.15 -9.23
CA GLU A 1081 -40.13 -15.75 -9.28
C GLU A 1081 -41.03 -14.88 -8.39
N ARG A 1082 -42.34 -15.10 -8.37
CA ARG A 1082 -43.29 -14.34 -7.54
C ARG A 1082 -43.09 -14.63 -6.04
N PHE A 1083 -42.67 -15.83 -5.66
CA PHE A 1083 -42.22 -16.16 -4.31
C PHE A 1083 -40.96 -15.36 -3.92
N CYS A 1084 -39.97 -15.27 -4.81
CA CYS A 1084 -38.74 -14.49 -4.57
C CYS A 1084 -39.00 -12.98 -4.55
N LYS A 1085 -39.74 -12.46 -5.54
CA LYS A 1085 -39.94 -11.05 -5.86
C LYS A 1085 -41.07 -10.39 -5.07
N GLY A 1086 -42.03 -11.17 -4.58
CA GLY A 1086 -43.29 -10.67 -4.02
C GLY A 1086 -44.28 -10.23 -5.09
N HIS A 1087 -45.47 -9.84 -4.64
CA HIS A 1087 -46.58 -9.40 -5.48
C HIS A 1087 -46.59 -7.88 -5.72
N GLY A 1088 -45.84 -7.09 -4.94
CA GLY A 1088 -45.82 -5.62 -5.02
C GLY A 1088 -47.14 -4.93 -4.64
N THR A 1089 -48.12 -5.65 -4.08
CA THR A 1089 -49.44 -5.12 -3.70
C THR A 1089 -50.00 -5.84 -2.47
N LEU A 1090 -50.78 -5.12 -1.65
CA LEU A 1090 -51.53 -5.67 -0.51
C LEU A 1090 -52.81 -6.43 -0.96
N ARG A 1091 -53.13 -6.43 -2.26
CA ARG A 1091 -54.27 -7.16 -2.84
C ARG A 1091 -54.02 -8.66 -2.80
N GLY A 1092 -54.89 -9.38 -2.11
CA GLY A 1092 -54.76 -10.83 -1.88
C GLY A 1092 -53.86 -11.21 -0.70
N CYS A 1093 -53.24 -10.25 -0.02
CA CYS A 1093 -52.45 -10.52 1.19
C CYS A 1093 -53.35 -11.10 2.31
N PRO A 1094 -52.94 -12.20 2.99
CA PRO A 1094 -53.80 -12.88 3.95
C PRO A 1094 -53.93 -12.16 5.31
N SER A 1095 -52.95 -11.35 5.71
CA SER A 1095 -52.91 -10.66 7.02
C SER A 1095 -53.29 -9.19 6.89
N ILE A 1096 -52.36 -8.35 6.43
CA ILE A 1096 -52.54 -6.91 6.24
C ILE A 1096 -52.96 -6.68 4.79
N ASN A 1097 -54.21 -6.28 4.58
CA ASN A 1097 -54.77 -6.01 3.25
C ASN A 1097 -55.69 -4.78 3.26
N GLN A 1098 -56.24 -4.44 2.10
CA GLN A 1098 -57.11 -3.27 1.96
C GLN A 1098 -58.32 -3.28 2.92
N GLN A 1099 -58.91 -4.45 3.22
CA GLN A 1099 -60.04 -4.55 4.15
C GLN A 1099 -59.58 -4.38 5.60
N TRP A 1100 -58.43 -4.94 5.96
CA TRP A 1100 -57.77 -4.72 7.25
C TRP A 1100 -57.49 -3.23 7.49
N LEU A 1101 -56.96 -2.52 6.49
CA LEU A 1101 -56.69 -1.07 6.55
C LEU A 1101 -57.98 -0.25 6.69
N LYS A 1102 -59.02 -0.53 5.87
CA LYS A 1102 -60.32 0.17 5.98
C LYS A 1102 -60.97 0.00 7.35
N SER A 1103 -60.84 -1.18 7.98
CA SER A 1103 -61.34 -1.41 9.35
C SER A 1103 -60.65 -0.56 10.43
N ARG A 1104 -59.54 0.10 10.09
CA ARG A 1104 -58.70 0.95 10.95
C ARG A 1104 -58.68 2.41 10.49
N GLY A 1105 -59.64 2.83 9.68
CA GLY A 1105 -59.83 4.24 9.29
C GLY A 1105 -59.14 4.68 8.00
N PHE A 1106 -58.39 3.81 7.31
CA PHE A 1106 -57.79 4.17 6.02
C PHE A 1106 -58.84 4.35 4.92
N THR A 1107 -58.81 5.51 4.28
CA THR A 1107 -59.58 5.84 3.08
C THR A 1107 -58.91 5.31 1.82
N ASP A 1108 -59.67 5.17 0.73
CA ASP A 1108 -59.18 4.59 -0.53
C ASP A 1108 -57.99 5.35 -1.15
N ASP A 1109 -57.95 6.69 -1.02
CA ASP A 1109 -56.82 7.50 -1.50
C ASP A 1109 -55.51 7.22 -0.73
N LYS A 1110 -55.60 6.95 0.57
CA LYS A 1110 -54.44 6.60 1.41
C LYS A 1110 -53.96 5.17 1.15
N ILE A 1111 -54.88 4.26 0.87
CA ILE A 1111 -54.55 2.90 0.42
C ILE A 1111 -53.86 2.96 -0.95
N GLU A 1112 -54.35 3.78 -1.89
CA GLU A 1112 -53.69 3.96 -3.19
C GLU A 1112 -52.31 4.64 -3.08
N ALA A 1113 -52.14 5.60 -2.16
CA ALA A 1113 -50.86 6.22 -1.86
C ALA A 1113 -49.83 5.22 -1.31
N VAL A 1114 -50.25 4.32 -0.41
CA VAL A 1114 -49.45 3.20 0.08
C VAL A 1114 -49.10 2.23 -1.05
N GLU A 1115 -50.10 1.76 -1.81
CA GLU A 1115 -49.91 0.75 -2.87
C GLU A 1115 -48.89 1.20 -3.94
N LYS A 1116 -48.84 2.50 -4.26
CA LYS A 1116 -47.85 3.08 -5.20
C LYS A 1116 -46.39 3.00 -4.73
N GLN A 1117 -46.12 2.65 -3.47
CA GLN A 1117 -44.76 2.52 -2.93
C GLN A 1117 -44.33 1.05 -2.75
N LEU A 1118 -45.28 0.10 -2.75
CA LEU A 1118 -45.05 -1.27 -2.31
C LEU A 1118 -44.08 -2.08 -3.19
N GLU A 1119 -43.98 -1.76 -4.49
CA GLU A 1119 -43.04 -2.39 -5.41
C GLU A 1119 -41.57 -2.09 -5.05
N GLY A 1120 -41.31 -0.89 -4.50
CA GLY A 1120 -39.97 -0.41 -4.18
C GLY A 1120 -39.47 -0.72 -2.76
N VAL A 1121 -40.36 -1.01 -1.81
CA VAL A 1121 -39.97 -1.25 -0.40
C VAL A 1121 -39.50 -2.68 -0.13
N PHE A 1122 -38.56 -2.82 0.80
CA PHE A 1122 -38.05 -4.10 1.30
C PHE A 1122 -38.68 -4.53 2.63
N ASP A 1123 -39.41 -3.64 3.30
CA ASP A 1123 -40.35 -3.96 4.38
C ASP A 1123 -41.58 -3.04 4.22
N ILE A 1124 -42.80 -3.58 4.28
CA ILE A 1124 -44.04 -2.84 4.04
C ILE A 1124 -44.19 -1.61 4.96
N ARG A 1125 -43.57 -1.64 6.14
CA ARG A 1125 -43.62 -0.54 7.11
C ARG A 1125 -43.09 0.78 6.56
N PHE A 1126 -42.14 0.74 5.63
CA PHE A 1126 -41.65 1.96 4.98
C PHE A 1126 -42.72 2.69 4.15
N ALA A 1127 -43.80 2.01 3.74
CA ALA A 1127 -44.96 2.64 3.09
C ALA A 1127 -45.94 3.31 4.07
N PHE A 1128 -45.87 3.02 5.37
CA PHE A 1128 -46.78 3.53 6.41
C PHE A 1128 -46.12 4.62 7.25
N ASN A 1129 -45.86 5.77 6.63
CA ASN A 1129 -45.25 6.93 7.29
C ASN A 1129 -45.97 8.25 6.93
N LYS A 1130 -45.75 9.28 7.76
CA LYS A 1130 -46.43 10.57 7.67
C LYS A 1130 -46.21 11.33 6.34
N TRP A 1131 -45.11 11.08 5.65
CA TRP A 1131 -44.79 11.71 4.36
C TRP A 1131 -45.60 11.10 3.19
N ILE A 1132 -46.01 9.82 3.31
CA ILE A 1132 -46.80 9.12 2.29
C ILE A 1132 -48.30 9.33 2.50
N ILE A 1133 -48.78 9.24 3.76
CA ILE A 1133 -50.22 9.30 4.05
C ILE A 1133 -50.69 10.68 4.56
N GLY A 1134 -49.77 11.55 4.98
CA GLY A 1134 -50.04 12.92 5.46
C GLY A 1134 -50.25 13.02 6.98
N GLU A 1135 -49.69 14.07 7.60
CA GLU A 1135 -49.73 14.29 9.05
C GLU A 1135 -51.15 14.47 9.60
N GLU A 1136 -52.00 15.27 8.94
CA GLU A 1136 -53.41 15.43 9.32
C GLU A 1136 -54.17 14.09 9.39
N PHE A 1137 -53.85 13.16 8.49
CA PHE A 1137 -54.45 11.83 8.49
C PHE A 1137 -53.84 10.94 9.59
N CYS A 1138 -52.55 11.05 9.87
CA CYS A 1138 -51.94 10.35 11.01
C CYS A 1138 -52.55 10.79 12.35
N HIS A 1139 -52.83 12.08 12.51
CA HIS A 1139 -53.52 12.61 13.70
C HIS A 1139 -54.98 12.14 13.78
N SER A 1140 -55.68 11.94 12.66
CA SER A 1140 -57.05 11.39 12.68
C SER A 1140 -57.12 9.91 13.07
N LEU A 1141 -56.00 9.17 12.95
CA LEU A 1141 -55.81 7.83 13.50
C LEU A 1141 -55.49 7.83 15.02
N GLY A 1142 -55.30 9.00 15.63
CA GLY A 1142 -55.04 9.16 17.06
C GLY A 1142 -53.56 9.29 17.45
N PHE A 1143 -52.64 9.37 16.49
CA PHE A 1143 -51.20 9.55 16.78
C PHE A 1143 -50.86 11.00 17.10
N SER A 1144 -50.04 11.23 18.12
CA SER A 1144 -49.55 12.55 18.49
C SER A 1144 -48.37 12.99 17.61
N GLU A 1145 -48.06 14.29 17.65
CA GLU A 1145 -46.84 14.83 17.01
C GLU A 1145 -45.55 14.25 17.63
N ALA A 1146 -45.59 13.77 18.87
CA ALA A 1146 -44.45 13.05 19.47
C ALA A 1146 -44.29 11.65 18.85
N ASP A 1147 -45.38 10.88 18.72
CA ASP A 1147 -45.34 9.53 18.13
C ASP A 1147 -44.83 9.57 16.68
N LEU A 1148 -45.31 10.53 15.89
CA LEU A 1148 -44.96 10.69 14.47
C LEU A 1148 -43.54 11.25 14.24
N ASN A 1149 -42.86 11.67 15.30
CA ASN A 1149 -41.47 12.13 15.26
C ASN A 1149 -40.51 11.21 16.04
N ASP A 1150 -41.00 10.16 16.71
CA ASP A 1150 -40.16 9.12 17.34
C ASP A 1150 -39.61 8.16 16.27
N PRO A 1151 -38.28 8.04 16.09
CA PRO A 1151 -37.68 7.09 15.14
C PRO A 1151 -37.96 5.61 15.47
N GLY A 1152 -38.46 5.30 16.67
CA GLY A 1152 -38.88 3.95 17.09
C GLY A 1152 -40.35 3.61 16.85
N PHE A 1153 -41.17 4.53 16.34
CA PHE A 1153 -42.61 4.33 16.19
C PHE A 1153 -42.98 3.42 15.01
N ASP A 1154 -43.66 2.30 15.31
CA ASP A 1154 -44.25 1.41 14.30
C ASP A 1154 -45.76 1.64 14.19
N MET A 1155 -46.19 2.23 13.07
CA MET A 1155 -47.59 2.55 12.80
C MET A 1155 -48.47 1.29 12.69
N LEU A 1156 -47.95 0.19 12.13
CA LEU A 1156 -48.75 -1.03 11.93
C LEU A 1156 -49.00 -1.75 13.26
N LEU A 1157 -47.98 -1.86 14.12
CA LEU A 1157 -48.14 -2.39 15.47
C LEU A 1157 -49.09 -1.50 16.30
N SER A 1158 -48.99 -0.17 16.17
CA SER A 1158 -49.87 0.78 16.87
C SER A 1158 -51.33 0.74 16.40
N LEU A 1159 -51.57 0.34 15.14
CA LEU A 1159 -52.90 0.02 14.61
C LEU A 1159 -53.37 -1.41 14.98
N GLY A 1160 -52.62 -2.15 15.80
CA GLY A 1160 -52.96 -3.50 16.21
C GLY A 1160 -52.77 -4.54 15.10
N ALA A 1161 -51.64 -4.48 14.39
CA ALA A 1161 -51.03 -5.65 13.76
C ALA A 1161 -50.18 -6.42 14.78
N THR A 1162 -49.97 -7.71 14.56
CA THR A 1162 -48.88 -8.45 15.20
C THR A 1162 -47.65 -8.48 14.30
N GLU A 1163 -46.47 -8.74 14.86
CA GLU A 1163 -45.24 -8.97 14.07
C GLU A 1163 -45.44 -10.10 13.04
N ASN A 1164 -46.22 -11.13 13.37
CA ASN A 1164 -46.56 -12.23 12.45
C ASN A 1164 -47.42 -11.73 11.26
N ASP A 1165 -48.33 -10.79 11.48
CA ASP A 1165 -49.12 -10.18 10.41
C ASP A 1165 -48.24 -9.38 9.46
N ILE A 1166 -47.27 -8.64 10.02
CA ILE A 1166 -46.29 -7.83 9.29
C ILE A 1166 -45.30 -8.73 8.53
N GLU A 1167 -44.83 -9.85 9.10
CA GLU A 1167 -43.96 -10.81 8.41
C GLU A 1167 -44.70 -11.48 7.24
N ALA A 1168 -45.91 -12.02 7.47
CA ALA A 1168 -46.70 -12.66 6.42
C ALA A 1168 -47.09 -11.68 5.28
N ALA A 1169 -47.28 -10.40 5.60
CA ALA A 1169 -47.50 -9.37 4.60
C ALA A 1169 -46.21 -9.00 3.85
N ASN A 1170 -45.05 -8.99 4.52
CA ASN A 1170 -43.75 -8.81 3.88
C ASN A 1170 -43.42 -9.95 2.91
N ASP A 1171 -43.63 -11.20 3.29
CA ASP A 1171 -43.47 -12.37 2.40
C ASP A 1171 -44.30 -12.23 1.12
N TYR A 1172 -45.57 -11.81 1.26
CA TYR A 1172 -46.49 -11.68 0.14
C TYR A 1172 -46.15 -10.48 -0.75
N VAL A 1173 -45.94 -9.30 -0.16
CA VAL A 1173 -45.77 -8.03 -0.89
C VAL A 1173 -44.34 -7.87 -1.40
N CYS A 1174 -43.36 -7.95 -0.51
CA CYS A 1174 -41.94 -7.71 -0.80
C CYS A 1174 -41.21 -8.96 -1.31
N GLY A 1175 -41.77 -10.15 -1.07
CA GLY A 1175 -41.19 -11.44 -1.42
C GLY A 1175 -40.35 -12.02 -0.29
N THR A 1176 -40.13 -13.34 -0.32
CA THR A 1176 -39.20 -14.01 0.61
C THR A 1176 -37.74 -13.64 0.34
N MET A 1177 -37.47 -13.08 -0.84
CA MET A 1177 -36.16 -12.73 -1.41
C MET A 1177 -35.21 -13.91 -1.62
N THR A 1178 -35.65 -15.15 -1.37
CA THR A 1178 -34.91 -16.39 -1.63
C THR A 1178 -35.69 -17.33 -2.53
N ILE A 1179 -34.98 -18.22 -3.22
CA ILE A 1179 -35.57 -19.32 -3.98
C ILE A 1179 -35.82 -20.57 -3.09
N GLU A 1180 -35.27 -20.59 -1.88
CA GLU A 1180 -35.41 -21.72 -0.95
C GLU A 1180 -36.85 -21.88 -0.48
N GLY A 1181 -37.42 -23.07 -0.67
CA GLY A 1181 -38.82 -23.35 -0.37
C GLY A 1181 -39.81 -22.74 -1.37
N ALA A 1182 -39.35 -22.21 -2.50
CA ALA A 1182 -40.22 -21.77 -3.58
C ALA A 1182 -41.09 -22.93 -4.12
N PRO A 1183 -42.35 -22.67 -4.51
CA PRO A 1183 -43.23 -23.70 -5.04
C PRO A 1183 -42.64 -24.35 -6.30
N HIS A 1184 -42.93 -25.62 -6.52
CA HIS A 1184 -42.43 -26.44 -7.65
C HIS A 1184 -40.92 -26.71 -7.71
N LEU A 1185 -40.07 -25.89 -7.08
CA LEU A 1185 -38.62 -26.05 -7.13
C LEU A 1185 -38.20 -27.38 -6.48
N LYS A 1186 -37.24 -28.06 -7.11
CA LYS A 1186 -36.62 -29.28 -6.58
C LYS A 1186 -35.35 -28.97 -5.79
N ASP A 1187 -35.13 -29.72 -4.72
CA ASP A 1187 -33.91 -29.63 -3.90
C ASP A 1187 -32.62 -29.90 -4.70
N GLU A 1188 -32.68 -30.81 -5.69
CA GLU A 1188 -31.54 -31.13 -6.58
C GLU A 1188 -31.11 -29.95 -7.48
N HIS A 1189 -31.97 -28.95 -7.68
CA HIS A 1189 -31.69 -27.77 -8.50
C HIS A 1189 -31.22 -26.56 -7.66
N LEU A 1190 -31.39 -26.57 -6.34
CA LEU A 1190 -30.96 -25.47 -5.45
C LEU A 1190 -29.51 -25.02 -5.66
N PRO A 1191 -28.50 -25.91 -5.84
CA PRO A 1191 -27.10 -25.49 -6.01
C PRO A 1191 -26.81 -24.60 -7.23
N VAL A 1192 -27.71 -24.52 -8.21
CA VAL A 1192 -27.60 -23.61 -9.36
C VAL A 1192 -27.88 -22.15 -8.95
N PHE A 1193 -28.66 -21.95 -7.89
CA PHE A 1193 -29.16 -20.66 -7.43
C PHE A 1193 -28.53 -20.18 -6.12
N ASP A 1194 -27.64 -21.00 -5.52
CA ASP A 1194 -26.83 -20.56 -4.38
C ASP A 1194 -26.05 -19.30 -4.77
N CYS A 1195 -26.07 -18.30 -3.90
CA CYS A 1195 -25.40 -17.01 -4.09
C CYS A 1195 -24.24 -16.84 -3.10
N ALA A 1196 -23.44 -15.78 -3.25
CA ALA A 1196 -22.37 -15.43 -2.31
C ALA A 1196 -22.87 -15.15 -0.88
N SER A 1197 -24.16 -14.80 -0.73
CA SER A 1197 -24.80 -14.52 0.55
C SER A 1197 -26.13 -15.27 0.70
N THR A 1198 -26.54 -15.51 1.95
CA THR A 1198 -27.87 -16.04 2.28
C THR A 1198 -28.95 -15.05 1.83
N CYS A 1199 -29.83 -15.50 0.95
CA CYS A 1199 -30.84 -14.64 0.36
C CYS A 1199 -32.05 -14.43 1.30
N GLY A 1200 -32.47 -13.18 1.48
CA GLY A 1200 -33.67 -12.83 2.27
C GLY A 1200 -33.59 -13.15 3.77
N ARG A 1201 -34.75 -13.09 4.45
CA ARG A 1201 -34.87 -13.44 5.88
C ARG A 1201 -34.95 -14.95 6.14
N LYS A 1202 -35.28 -15.74 5.11
CA LYS A 1202 -35.61 -17.16 5.21
C LYS A 1202 -34.58 -18.10 4.58
N GLY A 1203 -33.71 -17.58 3.71
CA GLY A 1203 -32.66 -18.37 3.09
C GLY A 1203 -31.60 -18.83 4.09
N ARG A 1204 -31.06 -20.02 3.85
CA ARG A 1204 -30.04 -20.71 4.65
C ARG A 1204 -28.88 -21.18 3.79
N ARG A 1205 -29.04 -21.19 2.47
CA ARG A 1205 -28.02 -21.61 1.51
C ARG A 1205 -27.22 -20.42 0.99
N TYR A 1206 -25.96 -20.70 0.69
CA TYR A 1206 -24.99 -19.80 0.06
C TYR A 1206 -23.85 -20.67 -0.51
N ILE A 1207 -23.11 -20.15 -1.48
CA ILE A 1207 -21.94 -20.82 -2.06
C ILE A 1207 -20.87 -20.96 -0.98
N ASN A 1208 -20.30 -22.17 -0.83
CA ASN A 1208 -19.21 -22.38 0.12
C ASN A 1208 -17.99 -21.54 -0.27
N HIS A 1209 -17.32 -20.91 0.70
CA HIS A 1209 -16.15 -20.06 0.45
C HIS A 1209 -15.02 -20.77 -0.31
N MET A 1210 -14.86 -22.09 -0.14
CA MET A 1210 -13.86 -22.87 -0.89
C MET A 1210 -14.18 -22.98 -2.39
N ALA A 1211 -15.44 -22.89 -2.79
CA ALA A 1211 -15.84 -22.93 -4.20
C ALA A 1211 -15.19 -21.80 -5.00
N HIS A 1212 -15.16 -20.58 -4.43
CA HIS A 1212 -14.52 -19.43 -5.06
C HIS A 1212 -12.99 -19.57 -5.07
N VAL A 1213 -12.38 -20.10 -4.00
CA VAL A 1213 -10.94 -20.42 -3.98
C VAL A 1213 -10.58 -21.45 -5.06
N HIS A 1214 -11.43 -22.46 -5.27
CA HIS A 1214 -11.28 -23.42 -6.35
C HIS A 1214 -11.50 -22.79 -7.73
N MET A 1215 -12.43 -21.85 -7.87
CA MET A 1215 -12.65 -21.09 -9.11
C MET A 1215 -11.44 -20.20 -9.47
N MET A 1216 -10.87 -19.49 -8.49
CA MET A 1216 -9.62 -18.73 -8.63
C MET A 1216 -8.47 -19.62 -9.10
N SER A 1217 -8.34 -20.82 -8.52
CA SER A 1217 -7.36 -21.83 -8.93
C SER A 1217 -7.61 -22.40 -10.34
N ALA A 1218 -8.87 -22.49 -10.77
CA ALA A 1218 -9.24 -23.04 -12.07
C ALA A 1218 -9.05 -22.04 -13.23
N VAL A 1219 -9.14 -20.72 -12.98
CA VAL A 1219 -8.88 -19.68 -14.00
C VAL A 1219 -7.40 -19.32 -14.16
N GLN A 1220 -6.50 -20.10 -13.54
CA GLN A 1220 -5.04 -19.95 -13.64
C GLN A 1220 -4.34 -21.24 -14.15
N PRO A 1221 -4.75 -21.82 -15.30
CA PRO A 1221 -4.05 -22.95 -15.92
C PRO A 1221 -2.78 -22.50 -16.66
#